data_AF-A0A3C1N7R0-F1
#
_entry.id   AF-A0A3C1N7R0-F1
#
_cell.length_a   1.000
_cell.length_b   1.000
_cell.length_c   1.000
_cell.angle_alpha   90.00
_cell.angle_beta   90.00
_cell.angle_gamma   90.00
#
_symmetry.space_group_name_H-M   'P 1'
#
loop_
_entity.id
_entity.type
_entity.pdbx_description
1 polymer ?
#
loop_
_entity_poly.entity_id
_entity_poly.type
_entity_poly.pdbx_seq_one_letter_code
_entity_poly.pdbx_strand_id
1 'polypeptide(L)'
;MKRMLFNATHSEELRVAIVDGQRLLDLDVESAIRNERKGNIYTCIVTKVEPSLEAAFVDYGTERQGFLPLKEISRSQFKNHPADKPMAQVRIQDVIHEGQQLLVQVEKDERGNKGAALTTFISLAGRYLVLMPDNPKGGGISRRIAGDERSSLREAMDSLAVPSEHALIARTAGIGKSAEELQWDLDFLLQLWKAIDTAAKEQAAPLLVYQESNLIVRAIRDYLRADITEIIIDQPDIYERAKRFMAQVMPQNLEKLKYYEDTVPLFSRYQIENQIEDAYSRTVNLKSGGAVVLDHTEALITVDVNSARSTRGSDIEETALQTNLEAVDELARQLRIRDLGGLIVVDLIDMTSTRNRRTVEDRLQEAIKPDRARIQIGHISRFGLLEMSRQRLRSSISEANYQTCSFCSGTGNIRNVTSSALSFLRIVEEEALKENTEAIFAELPLDTATFILNEKRHELLQIESTLGTRIAVLPCADLHRPQYRLKRLRSEELDHSAETPSHELELEREDKDVPKTPMMQARQRPAVRLENLETSPPPEPAPTRPASVVDSASLFAKIRKWFTGPAPSEEEKPSVRPARRRGGQRRPNRSRTGHRPTQSGESNEGKASADNRGSRSPRSNTRQGQSNNSRPQRSRGGGRSGSGRSPSGRGQSDPANRESQRSSDRSSQSQSSRPDQGGDQNQTQSQ
;
A
#
# COMPACT_ATOMS: atom_id res chain seq x y z
N MET A 1 -2.57 -21.01 16.38
CA MET A 1 -2.21 -20.09 17.48
C MET A 1 -1.61 -18.85 16.87
N LYS A 2 -2.17 -17.68 17.18
CA LYS A 2 -1.68 -16.42 16.62
C LYS A 2 -0.56 -15.83 17.47
N ARG A 3 0.50 -15.38 16.80
CA ARG A 3 1.67 -14.76 17.41
C ARG A 3 1.97 -13.44 16.75
N MET A 4 2.61 -12.57 17.52
CA MET A 4 3.18 -11.32 17.04
C MET A 4 4.69 -11.43 17.12
N LEU A 5 5.39 -11.23 16.00
CA LEU A 5 6.84 -11.42 15.88
C LEU A 5 7.48 -10.09 15.52
N PHE A 6 8.39 -9.60 16.35
CA PHE A 6 9.21 -8.41 16.09
C PHE A 6 10.63 -8.86 15.73
N ASN A 7 11.07 -8.52 14.52
CA ASN A 7 12.42 -8.74 14.05
C ASN A 7 13.11 -7.39 13.84
N ALA A 8 14.21 -7.19 14.57
CA ALA A 8 14.94 -5.93 14.62
C ALA A 8 16.46 -6.15 14.67
N THR A 9 16.93 -7.31 14.22
CA THR A 9 18.36 -7.65 14.15
C THR A 9 19.18 -6.63 13.34
N HIS A 10 18.53 -5.92 12.41
CA HIS A 10 19.12 -4.86 11.58
C HIS A 10 18.57 -3.50 12.02
N SER A 11 19.47 -2.53 12.23
CA SER A 11 19.12 -1.16 12.63
C SER A 11 18.50 -0.31 11.51
N GLU A 12 18.53 -0.82 10.28
CA GLU A 12 18.03 -0.16 9.06
C GLU A 12 16.55 -0.46 8.77
N GLU A 13 16.03 -1.57 9.30
CA GLU A 13 14.67 -2.07 9.04
C GLU A 13 14.10 -2.77 10.28
N LEU A 14 13.02 -2.23 10.85
CA LEU A 14 12.24 -2.85 11.90
C LEU A 14 11.02 -3.53 11.28
N ARG A 15 10.90 -4.86 11.43
CA ARG A 15 9.84 -5.67 10.81
C ARG A 15 8.94 -6.30 11.88
N VAL A 16 7.63 -6.26 11.65
CA VAL A 16 6.62 -6.83 12.56
C VAL A 16 5.63 -7.70 11.78
N ALA A 17 5.56 -8.97 12.13
CA ALA A 17 4.71 -9.95 11.47
C ALA A 17 3.63 -10.49 12.42
N ILE A 18 2.40 -10.62 11.92
CA ILE A 18 1.34 -11.38 12.59
C ILE A 18 1.21 -12.73 11.89
N VAL A 19 1.36 -13.82 12.64
CA VAL A 19 1.32 -15.18 12.10
C VAL A 19 0.25 -16.00 12.79
N ASP A 20 -0.37 -16.96 12.09
CA ASP A 20 -1.11 -18.07 12.71
C ASP A 20 -0.43 -19.39 12.37
N GLY A 21 0.19 -20.02 13.37
CA GLY A 21 1.10 -21.15 13.17
C GLY A 21 2.33 -20.73 12.37
N GLN A 22 2.26 -20.92 11.05
CA GLN A 22 3.28 -20.56 10.05
C GLN A 22 2.74 -19.67 8.91
N ARG A 23 1.43 -19.33 8.88
CA ARG A 23 0.87 -18.45 7.84
C ARG A 23 0.99 -16.99 8.26
N LEU A 24 1.67 -16.17 7.46
CA LEU A 24 1.73 -14.72 7.61
C LEU A 24 0.36 -14.09 7.26
N LEU A 25 -0.22 -13.30 8.17
CA LEU A 25 -1.56 -12.71 8.05
C LEU A 25 -1.56 -11.20 7.77
N ASP A 26 -0.56 -10.51 8.31
CA ASP A 26 -0.36 -9.06 8.31
C ASP A 26 1.15 -8.80 8.50
N LEU A 27 1.65 -7.70 7.94
CA LEU A 27 3.07 -7.34 7.97
C LEU A 27 3.19 -5.82 8.11
N ASP A 28 4.19 -5.38 8.87
CA ASP A 28 4.53 -3.99 9.08
C ASP A 28 6.04 -3.80 8.99
N VAL A 29 6.50 -2.74 8.34
CA VAL A 29 7.92 -2.48 8.05
C VAL A 29 8.19 -0.99 8.21
N GLU A 30 9.11 -0.63 9.12
CA GLU A 30 9.60 0.73 9.32
C GLU A 30 11.09 0.79 8.92
N SER A 31 11.40 1.48 7.82
CA SER A 31 12.77 1.69 7.35
C SER A 31 13.37 2.97 7.94
N ALA A 32 14.62 2.88 8.42
CA ALA A 32 15.39 3.97 8.99
C ALA A 32 15.62 5.17 8.03
N ILE A 33 15.42 4.97 6.72
CA ILE A 33 15.59 5.97 5.67
C ILE A 33 14.35 6.88 5.54
N ARG A 34 13.15 6.35 5.82
CA ARG A 34 11.88 7.02 5.50
C ARG A 34 10.84 6.83 6.61
N ASN A 35 11.07 7.51 7.72
CA ASN A 35 10.11 7.62 8.82
C ASN A 35 8.79 8.23 8.31
N GLU A 36 7.66 7.61 8.62
CA GLU A 36 6.34 8.28 8.51
C GLU A 36 6.29 9.45 9.50
N ARG A 37 5.81 10.63 9.08
CA ARG A 37 5.61 11.79 9.98
C ARG A 37 4.17 11.93 10.43
N LYS A 38 3.22 11.23 9.79
CA LYS A 38 1.82 11.14 10.18
C LYS A 38 1.63 10.84 11.67
N GLY A 39 0.88 11.71 12.33
CA GLY A 39 0.58 11.68 13.76
C GLY A 39 1.63 12.35 14.65
N ASN A 40 2.85 12.64 14.16
CA ASN A 40 3.82 13.45 14.90
C ASN A 40 3.25 14.82 15.22
N ILE A 41 3.65 15.36 16.37
CA ILE A 41 3.27 16.68 16.85
C ILE A 41 4.51 17.57 16.89
N TYR A 42 4.40 18.74 16.27
CA TYR A 42 5.45 19.75 16.15
C TYR A 42 4.97 21.09 16.72
N THR A 43 5.85 21.88 17.31
CA THR A 43 5.65 23.34 17.31
C THR A 43 6.07 23.88 15.95
N CYS A 44 5.27 24.77 15.38
CA CYS A 44 5.51 25.37 14.06
C CYS A 44 5.36 26.89 14.12
N ILE A 45 5.89 27.58 13.11
CA ILE A 45 5.75 29.03 12.92
C ILE A 45 4.94 29.26 11.64
N VAL A 46 3.90 30.10 11.70
CA VAL A 46 3.15 30.54 10.52
C VAL A 46 4.06 31.40 9.63
N THR A 47 4.35 30.91 8.42
CA THR A 47 5.23 31.58 7.45
C THR A 47 4.47 32.46 6.48
N LYS A 48 3.25 32.06 6.08
CA LYS A 48 2.37 32.83 5.20
C LYS A 48 0.90 32.56 5.52
N VAL A 49 0.06 33.59 5.52
CA VAL A 49 -1.40 33.42 5.49
C VAL A 49 -1.92 33.59 4.06
N GLU A 50 -2.77 32.66 3.59
CA GLU A 50 -3.34 32.66 2.23
C GLU A 50 -4.89 32.71 2.29
N PRO A 51 -5.49 33.92 2.26
CA PRO A 51 -6.95 34.08 2.32
C PRO A 51 -7.68 33.35 1.20
N SER A 52 -7.06 33.26 0.02
CA SER A 52 -7.61 32.60 -1.19
C SER A 52 -7.90 31.11 -1.00
N LEU A 53 -7.24 30.46 -0.03
CA LEU A 53 -7.39 29.05 0.30
C LEU A 53 -8.03 28.81 1.67
N GLU A 54 -8.40 29.88 2.39
CA GLU A 54 -8.73 29.87 3.83
C GLU A 54 -7.69 29.09 4.66
N ALA A 55 -6.40 29.25 4.36
CA ALA A 55 -5.33 28.41 4.92
C ALA A 55 -4.05 29.18 5.23
N ALA A 56 -3.25 28.65 6.13
CA ALA A 56 -1.91 29.13 6.46
C ALA A 56 -0.86 28.09 6.04
N PHE A 57 0.29 28.58 5.61
CA PHE A 57 1.50 27.78 5.48
C PHE A 57 2.34 27.96 6.75
N VAL A 58 2.95 26.86 7.20
CA VAL A 58 3.75 26.84 8.42
C VAL A 58 5.09 26.12 8.20
N ASP A 59 6.14 26.61 8.84
CA ASP A 59 7.40 25.89 9.01
C ASP A 59 7.33 25.09 10.32
N TYR A 60 7.54 23.78 10.22
CA TYR A 60 7.57 22.82 11.32
C TYR A 60 8.90 22.06 11.38
N GLY A 61 9.97 22.62 10.80
CA GLY A 61 11.33 22.07 10.84
C GLY A 61 11.65 21.13 9.68
N THR A 62 11.02 21.32 8.52
CA THR A 62 11.14 20.46 7.32
C THR A 62 11.33 21.29 6.05
N GLU A 63 12.00 20.71 5.04
CA GLU A 63 12.30 21.36 3.75
C GLU A 63 11.08 21.92 3.00
N ARG A 64 9.90 21.38 3.28
CA ARG A 64 8.62 21.83 2.72
C ARG A 64 7.70 22.29 3.83
N GLN A 65 7.03 23.42 3.59
CA GLN A 65 6.03 23.99 4.50
C GLN A 65 4.79 23.09 4.58
N GLY A 66 4.19 23.03 5.78
CA GLY A 66 2.93 22.35 6.02
C GLY A 66 1.73 23.23 5.68
N PHE A 67 0.62 22.60 5.30
CA PHE A 67 -0.64 23.25 4.95
C PHE A 67 -1.64 23.08 6.10
N LEU A 68 -2.05 24.21 6.71
CA LEU A 68 -2.98 24.27 7.84
C LEU A 68 -4.23 25.08 7.46
N PRO A 69 -5.35 24.43 7.08
CA PRO A 69 -6.59 25.11 6.73
C PRO A 69 -7.34 25.60 7.97
N LEU A 70 -8.05 26.73 7.87
CA LEU A 70 -8.80 27.37 8.98
C LEU A 70 -9.74 26.43 9.74
N LYS A 71 -10.30 25.43 9.06
CA LYS A 71 -11.22 24.44 9.62
C LYS A 71 -10.55 23.48 10.61
N GLU A 72 -9.22 23.39 10.57
CA GLU A 72 -8.36 22.55 11.41
C GLU A 72 -7.62 23.39 12.49
N ILE A 73 -8.01 24.65 12.68
CA ILE A 73 -7.46 25.56 13.69
C ILE A 73 -8.42 25.68 14.88
N SER A 74 -7.92 25.34 16.08
CA SER A 74 -8.69 25.42 17.32
C SER A 74 -8.92 26.87 17.75
N ARG A 75 -10.08 27.12 18.35
CA ARG A 75 -10.52 28.46 18.74
C ARG A 75 -9.64 29.09 19.82
N SER A 76 -8.94 28.28 20.63
CA SER A 76 -7.96 28.74 21.61
C SER A 76 -6.71 29.38 20.96
N GLN A 77 -6.46 29.12 19.68
CA GLN A 77 -5.33 29.66 18.92
C GLN A 77 -5.68 30.93 18.12
N PHE A 78 -6.95 31.34 18.10
CA PHE A 78 -7.40 32.55 17.39
C PHE A 78 -7.06 33.82 18.19
N LYS A 79 -6.29 34.71 17.58
CA LYS A 79 -6.13 36.09 18.07
C LYS A 79 -7.38 36.91 17.74
N ASN A 80 -7.69 37.89 18.57
CA ASN A 80 -8.72 38.92 18.33
C ASN A 80 -10.16 38.42 18.03
N HIS A 81 -10.49 37.16 18.32
CA HIS A 81 -11.79 36.56 17.99
C HIS A 81 -12.80 36.65 19.15
N PRO A 82 -13.89 37.45 19.05
CA PRO A 82 -14.96 37.45 20.06
C PRO A 82 -15.74 36.13 20.02
N ALA A 83 -15.94 35.49 21.18
CA ALA A 83 -16.40 34.10 21.30
C ALA A 83 -17.73 33.79 20.58
N ASP A 84 -18.63 34.78 20.46
CA ASP A 84 -19.96 34.64 19.86
C ASP A 84 -19.97 34.59 18.32
N LYS A 85 -18.86 34.92 17.63
CA LYS A 85 -18.84 34.88 16.16
C LYS A 85 -18.98 33.43 15.62
N PRO A 86 -19.91 33.16 14.68
CA PRO A 86 -19.99 31.87 14.01
C PRO A 86 -18.76 31.63 13.13
N MET A 87 -18.22 30.40 13.12
CA MET A 87 -17.06 30.04 12.27
C MET A 87 -17.29 30.32 10.78
N ALA A 88 -18.53 30.28 10.29
CA ALA A 88 -18.89 30.61 8.91
C ALA A 88 -18.71 32.12 8.55
N GLN A 89 -18.35 32.96 9.52
CA GLN A 89 -18.06 34.39 9.34
C GLN A 89 -16.60 34.75 9.71
N VAL A 90 -15.77 33.77 10.07
CA VAL A 90 -14.36 33.97 10.42
C VAL A 90 -13.50 33.83 9.18
N ARG A 91 -12.65 34.82 8.90
CA ARG A 91 -11.62 34.72 7.85
C ARG A 91 -10.26 34.50 8.51
N ILE A 92 -9.42 33.65 7.93
CA ILE A 92 -8.14 33.26 8.55
C ILE A 92 -7.21 34.46 8.84
N GLN A 93 -7.19 35.44 7.93
CA GLN A 93 -6.45 36.70 8.05
C GLN A 93 -6.79 37.51 9.33
N ASP A 94 -8.01 37.36 9.85
CA ASP A 94 -8.49 38.12 11.00
C ASP A 94 -8.06 37.50 12.34
N VAL A 95 -7.67 36.21 12.33
CA VAL A 95 -7.45 35.37 13.53
C VAL A 95 -6.09 34.71 13.64
N ILE A 96 -5.36 34.55 12.54
CA ILE A 96 -4.00 34.01 12.48
C ILE A 96 -3.09 35.04 11.78
N HIS A 97 -1.87 35.19 12.28
CA HIS A 97 -0.88 36.14 11.75
C HIS A 97 0.47 35.44 11.52
N GLU A 98 1.26 35.97 10.61
CA GLU A 98 2.62 35.50 10.32
C GLU A 98 3.53 35.67 11.56
N GLY A 99 4.48 34.76 11.74
CA GLY A 99 5.29 34.65 12.95
C GLY A 99 4.56 34.05 14.17
N GLN A 100 3.27 33.72 14.08
CA GLN A 100 2.57 33.02 15.17
C GLN A 100 3.09 31.60 15.34
N GLN A 101 3.43 31.24 16.58
CA GLN A 101 3.71 29.86 16.96
C GLN A 101 2.39 29.10 17.19
N LEU A 102 2.34 27.85 16.75
CA LEU A 102 1.21 26.92 16.92
C LEU A 102 1.73 25.52 17.25
N LEU A 103 0.93 24.72 17.95
CA LEU A 103 1.16 23.28 18.12
C LEU A 103 0.30 22.53 17.09
N VAL A 104 0.93 21.70 16.25
CA VAL A 104 0.30 21.04 15.10
C VAL A 104 0.62 19.56 15.04
N GLN A 105 -0.36 18.75 14.66
CA GLN A 105 -0.23 17.34 14.35
C GLN A 105 -0.29 17.10 12.83
N VAL A 106 0.53 16.18 12.31
CA VAL A 106 0.46 15.75 10.90
C VAL A 106 -0.72 14.81 10.68
N GLU A 107 -1.76 15.27 9.98
CA GLU A 107 -2.92 14.43 9.63
C GLU A 107 -2.64 13.58 8.38
N LYS A 108 -1.89 14.13 7.41
CA LYS A 108 -1.47 13.44 6.19
C LYS A 108 -0.02 13.82 5.84
N ASP A 109 0.81 12.82 5.60
CA ASP A 109 2.19 12.98 5.13
C ASP A 109 2.27 13.67 3.74
N GLU A 110 3.45 14.21 3.44
CA GLU A 110 3.78 14.84 2.17
C GLU A 110 3.56 13.89 0.98
N ARG A 111 3.00 14.38 -0.13
CA ARG A 111 2.72 13.56 -1.31
C ARG A 111 3.07 14.28 -2.61
N GLY A 112 4.04 13.71 -3.35
CA GLY A 112 4.53 14.27 -4.60
C GLY A 112 5.14 15.66 -4.38
N ASN A 113 4.45 16.68 -4.88
CA ASN A 113 4.84 18.09 -4.72
C ASN A 113 4.01 18.85 -3.67
N LYS A 114 3.14 18.16 -2.91
CA LYS A 114 2.33 18.77 -1.84
C LYS A 114 2.97 18.52 -0.47
N GLY A 115 3.09 19.58 0.32
CA GLY A 115 3.48 19.52 1.74
C GLY A 115 2.44 18.77 2.58
N ALA A 116 2.81 18.49 3.83
CA ALA A 116 1.97 17.75 4.77
C ALA A 116 0.67 18.51 5.10
N ALA A 117 -0.44 17.79 5.29
CA ALA A 117 -1.67 18.37 5.81
C ALA A 117 -1.64 18.32 7.34
N LEU A 118 -1.85 19.48 7.98
CA LEU A 118 -1.71 19.66 9.42
C LEU A 118 -3.04 20.04 10.07
N THR A 119 -3.16 19.71 11.36
CA THR A 119 -4.26 20.14 12.23
C THR A 119 -3.76 20.57 13.60
N THR A 120 -4.43 21.50 14.25
CA THR A 120 -4.21 21.82 15.67
C THR A 120 -5.14 21.01 16.59
N PHE A 121 -6.12 20.28 16.03
CA PHE A 121 -6.95 19.34 16.78
C PHE A 121 -6.18 18.04 17.01
N ILE A 122 -5.22 18.10 17.93
CA ILE A 122 -4.36 16.98 18.31
C ILE A 122 -5.21 15.79 18.72
N SER A 123 -4.79 14.61 18.28
CA SER A 123 -5.40 13.32 18.57
C SER A 123 -4.34 12.35 19.08
N LEU A 124 -4.48 11.93 20.34
CA LEU A 124 -3.59 10.93 20.96
C LEU A 124 -4.32 9.60 20.95
N ALA A 125 -3.90 8.69 20.05
CA ALA A 125 -4.52 7.39 19.90
C ALA A 125 -3.96 6.39 20.91
N GLY A 126 -4.76 6.05 21.91
CA GLY A 126 -4.54 4.93 22.82
C GLY A 126 -5.04 3.62 22.22
N ARG A 127 -5.03 2.56 23.03
CA ARG A 127 -5.38 1.21 22.61
C ARG A 127 -6.88 1.04 22.43
N TYR A 128 -7.67 1.56 23.35
CA TYR A 128 -9.13 1.46 23.38
C TYR A 128 -9.82 2.80 23.15
N LEU A 129 -9.15 3.91 23.49
CA LEU A 129 -9.62 5.27 23.38
C LEU A 129 -8.75 6.10 22.43
N VAL A 130 -9.26 7.25 22.00
CA VAL A 130 -8.49 8.35 21.42
C VAL A 130 -8.82 9.60 22.23
N LEU A 131 -7.81 10.24 22.79
CA LEU A 131 -7.93 11.49 23.53
C LEU A 131 -7.82 12.66 22.55
N MET A 132 -8.83 13.52 22.55
CA MET A 132 -8.87 14.81 21.86
C MET A 132 -8.74 15.91 22.92
N PRO A 133 -7.53 16.37 23.26
CA PRO A 133 -7.35 17.55 24.12
C PRO A 133 -7.98 18.80 23.49
N ASP A 134 -8.32 19.75 24.36
CA ASP A 134 -8.83 21.09 24.07
C ASP A 134 -10.00 21.16 23.05
N ASN A 135 -10.77 20.06 22.93
CA ASN A 135 -11.86 19.92 21.98
C ASN A 135 -13.04 19.12 22.58
N PRO A 136 -13.81 19.71 23.53
CA PRO A 136 -14.95 19.06 24.18
C PRO A 136 -16.09 18.64 23.24
N LYS A 137 -16.03 18.99 21.95
CA LYS A 137 -17.04 18.64 20.93
C LYS A 137 -16.62 17.48 20.03
N GLY A 138 -15.41 16.92 20.19
CA GLY A 138 -14.87 15.85 19.35
C GLY A 138 -15.28 14.42 19.71
N GLY A 139 -16.00 14.21 20.81
CA GLY A 139 -16.19 12.88 21.41
C GLY A 139 -17.20 11.95 20.72
N GLY A 140 -17.10 10.65 20.99
CA GLY A 140 -18.09 9.66 20.56
C GLY A 140 -17.63 8.19 20.56
N ILE A 141 -18.37 7.35 19.83
CA ILE A 141 -18.09 5.91 19.70
C ILE A 141 -17.94 5.56 18.23
N SER A 142 -16.88 4.80 17.90
CA SER A 142 -16.55 4.30 16.55
C SER A 142 -17.77 3.89 15.73
N ARG A 143 -17.80 4.31 14.46
CA ARG A 143 -18.91 4.03 13.52
C ARG A 143 -19.03 2.55 13.11
N ARG A 144 -18.06 1.71 13.50
CA ARG A 144 -18.08 0.25 13.31
C ARG A 144 -18.88 -0.49 14.40
N ILE A 145 -19.26 0.19 15.48
CA ILE A 145 -19.91 -0.42 16.66
C ILE A 145 -21.41 -0.07 16.64
N ALA A 146 -22.27 -1.08 16.65
CA ALA A 146 -23.72 -0.95 16.56
C ALA A 146 -24.41 -2.03 17.43
N GLY A 147 -25.71 -1.88 17.70
CA GLY A 147 -26.42 -2.77 18.62
C GLY A 147 -25.94 -2.62 20.07
N ASP A 148 -26.06 -3.69 20.85
CA ASP A 148 -25.87 -3.69 22.31
C ASP A 148 -24.41 -3.50 22.74
N GLU A 149 -23.44 -3.77 21.85
CA GLU A 149 -22.03 -3.40 22.02
C GLU A 149 -21.84 -1.87 22.11
N ARG A 150 -22.77 -1.08 21.51
CA ARG A 150 -22.69 0.38 21.50
C ARG A 150 -23.27 1.00 22.76
N SER A 151 -24.29 0.40 23.37
CA SER A 151 -24.86 0.87 24.64
C SER A 151 -23.96 0.52 25.81
N SER A 152 -23.50 -0.74 25.91
CA SER A 152 -22.57 -1.19 26.95
C SER A 152 -21.24 -0.41 26.94
N LEU A 153 -20.64 -0.19 25.76
CA LEU A 153 -19.44 0.64 25.65
C LEU A 153 -19.70 2.12 25.97
N ARG A 154 -20.92 2.62 25.76
CA ARG A 154 -21.30 3.97 26.18
C ARG A 154 -21.38 4.07 27.70
N GLU A 155 -22.05 3.15 28.36
CA GLU A 155 -22.16 3.07 29.82
C GLU A 155 -20.77 2.99 30.49
N ALA A 156 -19.87 2.20 29.91
CA ALA A 156 -18.47 2.16 30.33
C ALA A 156 -17.75 3.51 30.14
N MET A 157 -17.93 4.21 29.00
CA MET A 157 -17.37 5.55 28.77
C MET A 157 -17.93 6.62 29.70
N ASP A 158 -19.25 6.62 29.94
CA ASP A 158 -19.95 7.59 30.78
C ASP A 158 -19.55 7.42 32.28
N SER A 159 -18.83 6.35 32.64
CA SER A 159 -18.24 6.11 33.97
C SER A 159 -16.79 6.59 34.15
N LEU A 160 -16.12 7.08 33.09
CA LEU A 160 -14.70 7.47 33.13
C LEU A 160 -14.46 8.87 33.73
N ALA A 161 -13.33 9.03 34.39
CA ALA A 161 -12.91 10.31 34.99
C ALA A 161 -12.26 11.24 33.93
N VAL A 162 -13.07 11.83 33.05
CA VAL A 162 -12.61 12.71 31.96
C VAL A 162 -12.64 14.20 32.38
N PRO A 163 -11.54 14.96 32.21
CA PRO A 163 -11.56 16.42 32.36
C PRO A 163 -12.47 17.12 31.34
N SER A 164 -13.16 18.20 31.74
CA SER A 164 -14.17 18.91 30.93
C SER A 164 -13.65 19.45 29.58
N GLU A 165 -12.37 19.79 29.51
CA GLU A 165 -11.75 20.39 28.32
C GLU A 165 -11.38 19.34 27.25
N HIS A 166 -11.57 18.05 27.54
CA HIS A 166 -11.11 16.94 26.71
C HIS A 166 -12.28 16.07 26.26
N ALA A 167 -12.16 15.50 25.07
CA ALA A 167 -13.14 14.54 24.56
C ALA A 167 -12.50 13.20 24.20
N LEU A 168 -13.29 12.12 24.29
CA LEU A 168 -12.84 10.76 24.01
C LEU A 168 -13.59 10.14 22.83
N ILE A 169 -12.87 9.39 22.00
CA ILE A 169 -13.45 8.56 20.94
C ILE A 169 -13.11 7.10 21.22
N ALA A 170 -14.11 6.26 21.53
CA ALA A 170 -13.86 4.82 21.71
C ALA A 170 -13.59 4.11 20.38
N ARG A 171 -12.48 3.37 20.35
CA ARG A 171 -12.01 2.54 19.22
C ARG A 171 -12.72 1.18 19.24
N THR A 172 -12.76 0.51 18.09
CA THR A 172 -13.36 -0.84 17.96
C THR A 172 -12.66 -1.90 18.83
N ALA A 173 -11.42 -1.67 19.27
CA ALA A 173 -10.73 -2.53 20.23
C ALA A 173 -11.27 -2.44 21.67
N GLY A 174 -12.09 -1.42 21.99
CA GLY A 174 -12.70 -1.24 23.31
C GLY A 174 -13.96 -2.07 23.57
N ILE A 175 -14.48 -2.80 22.57
CA ILE A 175 -15.64 -3.70 22.75
C ILE A 175 -15.31 -4.77 23.79
N GLY A 176 -16.16 -4.93 24.81
CA GLY A 176 -15.97 -5.94 25.87
C GLY A 176 -14.81 -5.65 26.82
N LYS A 177 -14.35 -4.40 26.94
CA LYS A 177 -13.40 -3.94 27.96
C LYS A 177 -14.13 -3.42 29.21
N SER A 178 -13.52 -3.58 30.38
CA SER A 178 -14.05 -2.99 31.62
C SER A 178 -13.79 -1.49 31.69
N ALA A 179 -14.54 -0.76 32.52
CA ALA A 179 -14.28 0.65 32.79
C ALA A 179 -12.85 0.88 33.35
N GLU A 180 -12.33 -0.07 34.15
CA GLU A 180 -10.95 -0.03 34.68
C GLU A 180 -9.89 -0.09 33.56
N GLU A 181 -10.05 -1.01 32.59
CA GLU A 181 -9.14 -1.10 31.44
C GLU A 181 -9.20 0.14 30.52
N LEU A 182 -10.37 0.77 30.43
CA LEU A 182 -10.54 2.03 29.71
C LEU A 182 -9.94 3.22 30.49
N GLN A 183 -10.03 3.23 31.82
CA GLN A 183 -9.44 4.27 32.65
C GLN A 183 -7.90 4.21 32.63
N TRP A 184 -7.27 3.03 32.59
CA TRP A 184 -5.81 2.93 32.44
C TRP A 184 -5.30 3.47 31.09
N ASP A 185 -6.01 3.20 30.00
CA ASP A 185 -5.70 3.77 28.67
C ASP A 185 -5.93 5.30 28.66
N LEU A 186 -6.94 5.80 29.37
CA LEU A 186 -7.19 7.24 29.57
C LEU A 186 -6.09 7.92 30.39
N ASP A 187 -5.72 7.37 31.55
CA ASP A 187 -4.71 7.93 32.44
C ASP A 187 -3.35 8.04 31.75
N PHE A 188 -2.97 7.02 30.97
CA PHE A 188 -1.79 7.05 30.11
C PHE A 188 -1.86 8.19 29.08
N LEU A 189 -2.98 8.36 28.38
CA LEU A 189 -3.16 9.44 27.40
C LEU A 189 -3.14 10.83 28.05
N LEU A 190 -3.67 10.98 29.27
CA LEU A 190 -3.62 12.23 30.04
C LEU A 190 -2.19 12.55 30.53
N GLN A 191 -1.40 11.54 30.90
CA GLN A 191 0.02 11.70 31.22
C GLN A 191 0.83 12.11 29.98
N LEU A 192 0.59 11.45 28.84
CA LEU A 192 1.22 11.77 27.56
C LEU A 192 0.88 13.20 27.10
N TRP A 193 -0.38 13.62 27.22
CA TRP A 193 -0.79 14.99 26.90
C TRP A 193 -0.08 16.03 27.75
N LYS A 194 0.00 15.81 29.07
CA LYS A 194 0.74 16.72 29.98
C LYS A 194 2.21 16.89 29.56
N ALA A 195 2.89 15.80 29.22
CA ALA A 195 4.27 15.86 28.77
C ALA A 195 4.43 16.63 27.44
N ILE A 196 3.49 16.46 26.50
CA ILE A 196 3.45 17.20 25.22
C ILE A 196 3.21 18.69 25.47
N ASP A 197 2.25 19.05 26.32
CA ASP A 197 1.93 20.44 26.66
C ASP A 197 3.08 21.14 27.41
N THR A 198 3.76 20.46 28.33
CA THR A 198 4.97 20.98 28.99
C THR A 198 6.10 21.20 27.98
N ALA A 199 6.47 20.19 27.18
CA ALA A 199 7.57 20.30 26.23
C ALA A 199 7.32 21.33 25.12
N ALA A 200 6.05 21.53 24.71
CA ALA A 200 5.64 22.57 23.77
C ALA A 200 5.74 24.00 24.32
N LYS A 201 5.76 24.18 25.65
CA LYS A 201 5.89 25.48 26.33
C LYS A 201 7.33 25.83 26.70
N GLU A 202 8.16 24.83 26.96
CA GLU A 202 9.56 25.02 27.38
C GLU A 202 10.53 25.30 26.22
N GLN A 203 10.20 24.91 24.98
CA GLN A 203 11.13 24.92 23.86
C GLN A 203 10.60 25.73 22.67
N ALA A 204 11.48 26.51 22.04
CA ALA A 204 11.14 27.39 20.93
C ALA A 204 10.82 26.60 19.64
N ALA A 205 9.85 27.10 18.87
CA ALA A 205 9.52 26.58 17.54
C ALA A 205 10.58 26.96 16.48
N PRO A 206 10.73 26.19 15.38
CA PRO A 206 10.04 24.93 15.10
C PRO A 206 10.75 23.71 15.69
N LEU A 207 9.99 22.74 16.20
CA LEU A 207 10.53 21.56 16.89
C LEU A 207 9.58 20.35 16.83
N LEU A 208 10.14 19.15 16.64
CA LEU A 208 9.45 17.88 16.90
C LEU A 208 9.22 17.68 18.41
N VAL A 209 7.99 17.95 18.89
CA VAL A 209 7.63 17.76 20.30
C VAL A 209 7.43 16.29 20.61
N TYR A 210 6.65 15.58 19.80
CA TYR A 210 6.31 14.17 19.98
C TYR A 210 6.32 13.44 18.64
N GLN A 211 7.00 12.29 18.59
CA GLN A 211 6.96 11.38 17.46
C GLN A 211 5.91 10.31 17.70
N GLU A 212 4.97 10.12 16.76
CA GLU A 212 3.89 9.15 16.89
C GLU A 212 4.40 7.72 16.74
N SER A 213 4.72 7.16 17.90
CA SER A 213 4.90 5.74 18.16
C SER A 213 5.68 5.00 17.08
N ASN A 214 7.00 4.91 17.32
CA ASN A 214 7.87 3.81 16.85
C ASN A 214 7.06 2.51 16.69
N LEU A 215 7.27 1.81 15.58
CA LEU A 215 6.47 0.66 15.15
C LEU A 215 6.17 -0.37 16.26
N ILE A 216 7.04 -0.54 17.27
CA ILE A 216 6.77 -1.34 18.48
C ILE A 216 5.43 -0.97 19.15
N VAL A 217 5.30 0.28 19.58
CA VAL A 217 4.16 0.78 20.36
C VAL A 217 2.90 0.80 19.48
N ARG A 218 3.05 1.29 18.26
CA ARG A 218 2.01 1.36 17.24
C ARG A 218 1.42 -0.02 16.94
N ALA A 219 2.27 -1.04 16.75
CA ALA A 219 1.84 -2.38 16.46
C ALA A 219 1.16 -3.04 17.67
N ILE A 220 1.73 -2.96 18.88
CA ILE A 220 1.08 -3.49 20.09
C ILE A 220 -0.29 -2.82 20.30
N ARG A 221 -0.38 -1.51 20.10
CA ARG A 221 -1.65 -0.76 20.19
C ARG A 221 -2.69 -1.24 19.17
N ASP A 222 -2.33 -1.29 17.89
CA ASP A 222 -3.30 -1.41 16.79
C ASP A 222 -3.57 -2.85 16.34
N TYR A 223 -2.67 -3.80 16.65
CA TYR A 223 -2.77 -5.19 16.22
C TYR A 223 -2.91 -6.22 17.34
N LEU A 224 -2.50 -5.94 18.58
CA LEU A 224 -2.63 -6.95 19.64
C LEU A 224 -4.10 -7.18 19.98
N ARG A 225 -4.64 -8.31 19.55
CA ARG A 225 -6.01 -8.77 19.82
C ARG A 225 -6.01 -9.87 20.88
N ALA A 226 -7.18 -10.18 21.45
CA ALA A 226 -7.33 -11.18 22.51
C ALA A 226 -6.89 -12.60 22.07
N ASP A 227 -7.02 -12.91 20.78
CA ASP A 227 -6.65 -14.18 20.15
C ASP A 227 -5.15 -14.34 19.85
N ILE A 228 -4.34 -13.30 20.05
CA ILE A 228 -2.88 -13.41 20.04
C ILE A 228 -2.40 -13.96 21.39
N THR A 229 -1.69 -15.08 21.34
CA THR A 229 -1.23 -15.82 22.53
C THR A 229 0.16 -15.41 22.99
N GLU A 230 1.05 -15.04 22.07
CA GLU A 230 2.45 -14.76 22.35
C GLU A 230 2.95 -13.56 21.51
N ILE A 231 3.74 -12.71 22.13
CA ILE A 231 4.49 -11.61 21.51
C ILE A 231 5.97 -11.95 21.68
N ILE A 232 6.71 -12.03 20.58
CA ILE A 232 8.10 -12.52 20.56
C ILE A 232 9.00 -11.45 19.94
N ILE A 233 10.09 -11.11 20.64
CA ILE A 233 11.00 -10.00 20.28
C ILE A 233 12.45 -10.48 20.32
N ASP A 234 13.23 -10.17 19.28
CA ASP A 234 14.62 -10.61 19.08
C ASP A 234 15.70 -9.65 19.62
N GLN A 235 15.38 -8.40 19.95
CA GLN A 235 16.33 -7.42 20.48
C GLN A 235 16.00 -7.00 21.92
N PRO A 236 16.99 -6.96 22.84
CA PRO A 236 16.76 -6.69 24.26
C PRO A 236 16.28 -5.26 24.51
N ASP A 237 16.85 -4.28 23.81
CA ASP A 237 16.44 -2.86 23.86
C ASP A 237 14.98 -2.65 23.43
N ILE A 238 14.46 -3.54 22.59
CA ILE A 238 13.07 -3.50 22.11
C ILE A 238 12.16 -4.25 23.07
N TYR A 239 12.63 -5.38 23.62
CA TYR A 239 11.92 -6.13 24.64
C TYR A 239 11.65 -5.28 25.88
N GLU A 240 12.65 -4.61 26.45
CA GLU A 240 12.45 -3.76 27.63
C GLU A 240 11.57 -2.53 27.35
N ARG A 241 11.61 -1.95 26.13
CA ARG A 241 10.69 -0.86 25.76
C ARG A 241 9.25 -1.33 25.60
N ALA A 242 9.01 -2.48 24.96
CA ALA A 242 7.70 -3.10 24.87
C ALA A 242 7.15 -3.46 26.26
N LYS A 243 8.00 -3.98 27.14
CA LYS A 243 7.69 -4.35 28.54
C LYS A 243 7.27 -3.15 29.38
N ARG A 244 7.98 -2.02 29.31
CA ARG A 244 7.58 -0.77 29.99
C ARG A 244 6.21 -0.29 29.52
N PHE A 245 5.99 -0.20 28.21
CA PHE A 245 4.71 0.22 27.63
C PHE A 245 3.56 -0.72 28.02
N MET A 246 3.76 -2.04 27.93
CA MET A 246 2.76 -3.02 28.33
C MET A 246 2.45 -2.99 29.84
N ALA A 247 3.44 -2.70 30.70
CA ALA A 247 3.22 -2.59 32.14
C ALA A 247 2.36 -1.37 32.51
N GLN A 248 2.51 -0.26 31.78
CA GLN A 248 1.74 0.97 32.02
C GLN A 248 0.30 0.89 31.48
N VAL A 249 0.10 0.33 30.28
CA VAL A 249 -1.21 0.37 29.58
C VAL A 249 -2.03 -0.93 29.75
N MET A 250 -1.39 -2.08 30.01
CA MET A 250 -2.05 -3.39 29.91
C MET A 250 -1.31 -4.50 30.70
N PRO A 251 -1.09 -4.33 32.02
CA PRO A 251 -0.23 -5.22 32.82
C PRO A 251 -0.66 -6.69 32.78
N GLN A 252 -1.96 -6.98 32.68
CA GLN A 252 -2.50 -8.35 32.56
C GLN A 252 -1.96 -9.14 31.36
N ASN A 253 -1.46 -8.48 30.32
CA ASN A 253 -0.93 -9.14 29.12
C ASN A 253 0.61 -9.32 29.14
N LEU A 254 1.30 -8.92 30.22
CA LEU A 254 2.78 -9.03 30.31
C LEU A 254 3.28 -10.48 30.14
N GLU A 255 2.54 -11.48 30.61
CA GLU A 255 2.89 -12.90 30.45
C GLU A 255 2.99 -13.35 28.97
N LYS A 256 2.37 -12.62 28.05
CA LYS A 256 2.46 -12.89 26.60
C LYS A 256 3.79 -12.44 26.01
N LEU A 257 4.54 -11.56 26.66
CA LEU A 257 5.75 -10.93 26.14
C LEU A 257 6.99 -11.78 26.42
N LYS A 258 7.57 -12.34 25.36
CA LYS A 258 8.71 -13.27 25.42
C LYS A 258 9.90 -12.73 24.63
N TYR A 259 11.08 -12.81 25.24
CA TYR A 259 12.34 -12.54 24.57
C TYR A 259 12.78 -13.77 23.76
N TYR A 260 13.58 -13.56 22.71
CA TYR A 260 14.02 -14.60 21.79
C TYR A 260 15.54 -14.71 21.74
N GLU A 261 16.07 -15.82 22.24
CA GLU A 261 17.50 -16.05 22.46
C GLU A 261 18.11 -17.12 21.53
N ASP A 262 17.34 -17.63 20.56
CA ASP A 262 17.77 -18.73 19.68
C ASP A 262 18.60 -18.22 18.49
N THR A 263 19.54 -19.06 18.01
CA THR A 263 20.52 -18.72 16.98
C THR A 263 19.93 -18.67 15.57
N VAL A 264 18.78 -19.31 15.34
CA VAL A 264 18.04 -19.23 14.08
C VAL A 264 17.25 -17.91 14.04
N PRO A 265 17.33 -17.09 12.98
CA PRO A 265 16.56 -15.85 12.89
C PRO A 265 15.05 -16.08 13.06
N LEU A 266 14.38 -15.17 13.79
CA LEU A 266 13.00 -15.33 14.25
C LEU A 266 12.02 -15.69 13.13
N PHE A 267 12.03 -14.91 12.04
CA PHE A 267 11.13 -15.09 10.90
C PHE A 267 11.43 -16.37 10.11
N SER A 268 12.70 -16.77 10.00
CA SER A 268 13.12 -18.03 9.40
C SER A 268 12.64 -19.25 10.22
N ARG A 269 12.72 -19.18 11.57
CA ARG A 269 12.21 -20.24 12.47
C ARG A 269 10.69 -20.44 12.33
N TYR A 270 9.94 -19.36 12.07
CA TYR A 270 8.49 -19.44 11.79
C TYR A 270 8.14 -19.68 10.31
N GLN A 271 9.13 -19.83 9.42
CA GLN A 271 8.98 -20.09 7.98
C GLN A 271 8.16 -19.03 7.22
N ILE A 272 8.27 -17.76 7.65
CA ILE A 272 7.55 -16.64 7.03
C ILE A 272 8.39 -15.79 6.09
N GLU A 273 9.72 -15.92 6.06
CA GLU A 273 10.60 -15.11 5.19
C GLU A 273 10.14 -15.16 3.71
N ASN A 274 9.93 -16.36 3.17
CA ASN A 274 9.46 -16.53 1.79
C ASN A 274 8.08 -15.88 1.55
N GLN A 275 7.22 -15.83 2.57
CA GLN A 275 5.90 -15.19 2.49
C GLN A 275 5.97 -13.65 2.58
N ILE A 276 7.12 -13.09 2.97
CA ILE A 276 7.46 -11.67 2.91
C ILE A 276 8.03 -11.36 1.50
N GLU A 277 8.89 -12.22 0.95
CA GLU A 277 9.35 -12.11 -0.45
C GLU A 277 8.20 -12.25 -1.47
N ASP A 278 7.19 -13.08 -1.17
CA ASP A 278 5.92 -13.13 -1.91
C ASP A 278 5.16 -11.78 -1.92
N ALA A 279 5.43 -10.86 -0.97
CA ALA A 279 4.81 -9.54 -0.91
C ALA A 279 5.52 -8.51 -1.81
N TYR A 280 6.82 -8.69 -2.04
CA TYR A 280 7.61 -7.92 -3.00
C TYR A 280 7.41 -8.40 -4.46
N SER A 281 7.06 -9.67 -4.63
CA SER A 281 6.89 -10.30 -5.94
C SER A 281 5.66 -9.78 -6.71
N ARG A 282 5.78 -9.59 -8.03
CA ARG A 282 4.64 -9.24 -8.93
C ARG A 282 3.57 -10.33 -8.97
N THR A 283 3.99 -11.59 -8.89
CA THR A 283 3.13 -12.77 -9.00
C THR A 283 3.19 -13.58 -7.71
N VAL A 284 2.04 -14.01 -7.20
CA VAL A 284 1.89 -14.85 -5.99
C VAL A 284 1.26 -16.17 -6.38
N ASN A 285 1.85 -17.29 -5.96
CA ASN A 285 1.36 -18.63 -6.31
C ASN A 285 0.22 -19.08 -5.38
N LEU A 286 -0.80 -19.71 -5.95
CA LEU A 286 -1.93 -20.33 -5.24
C LEU A 286 -1.65 -21.80 -4.92
N LYS A 287 -2.39 -22.37 -3.96
CA LYS A 287 -2.11 -23.72 -3.44
C LYS A 287 -2.40 -24.81 -4.47
N SER A 288 -3.43 -24.62 -5.29
CA SER A 288 -3.76 -25.51 -6.40
C SER A 288 -2.86 -25.32 -7.64
N GLY A 289 -1.87 -24.42 -7.59
CA GLY A 289 -0.90 -24.18 -8.67
C GLY A 289 -1.25 -23.06 -9.64
N GLY A 290 -2.41 -22.42 -9.47
CA GLY A 290 -2.71 -21.12 -10.09
C GLY A 290 -1.84 -19.98 -9.55
N ALA A 291 -2.05 -18.76 -10.02
CA ALA A 291 -1.32 -17.58 -9.58
C ALA A 291 -2.17 -16.31 -9.64
N VAL A 292 -1.87 -15.35 -8.76
CA VAL A 292 -2.41 -13.99 -8.76
C VAL A 292 -1.30 -13.02 -9.16
N VAL A 293 -1.54 -12.23 -10.20
CA VAL A 293 -0.62 -11.21 -10.70
C VAL A 293 -1.12 -9.84 -10.24
N LEU A 294 -0.25 -9.02 -9.64
CA LEU A 294 -0.59 -7.68 -9.15
C LEU A 294 0.26 -6.63 -9.86
N ASP A 295 -0.40 -5.77 -10.65
CA ASP A 295 0.23 -4.63 -11.33
C ASP A 295 -0.23 -3.30 -10.71
N HIS A 296 0.61 -2.27 -10.82
CA HIS A 296 0.34 -0.94 -10.28
C HIS A 296 0.32 0.09 -11.40
N THR A 297 -0.79 0.81 -11.54
CA THR A 297 -0.94 1.94 -12.48
C THR A 297 -0.98 3.26 -11.72
N GLU A 298 -1.00 4.38 -12.44
CA GLU A 298 -1.10 5.73 -11.84
C GLU A 298 -2.38 5.91 -10.98
N ALA A 299 -3.51 5.35 -11.42
CA ALA A 299 -4.81 5.58 -10.82
C ALA A 299 -5.34 4.41 -9.97
N LEU A 300 -5.00 3.17 -10.34
CA LEU A 300 -5.57 1.95 -9.76
C LEU A 300 -4.60 0.76 -9.77
N ILE A 301 -4.94 -0.27 -9.00
CA ILE A 301 -4.22 -1.55 -8.96
C ILE A 301 -5.02 -2.57 -9.77
N THR A 302 -4.39 -3.19 -10.76
CA THR A 302 -4.98 -4.31 -11.52
C THR A 302 -4.50 -5.64 -10.96
N VAL A 303 -5.42 -6.59 -10.84
CA VAL A 303 -5.16 -7.94 -10.36
C VAL A 303 -5.69 -8.95 -11.37
N ASP A 304 -4.86 -9.89 -11.80
CA ASP A 304 -5.18 -10.94 -12.79
C ASP A 304 -5.02 -12.34 -12.16
N VAL A 305 -5.94 -13.27 -12.48
CA VAL A 305 -6.06 -14.58 -11.85
C VAL A 305 -5.88 -15.71 -12.87
N ASN A 306 -4.78 -16.43 -12.75
CA ASN A 306 -4.38 -17.51 -13.66
C ASN A 306 -4.56 -18.89 -13.02
N SER A 307 -5.15 -19.86 -13.72
CA SER A 307 -5.29 -21.26 -13.26
C SER A 307 -4.12 -22.19 -13.61
N ALA A 308 -3.02 -21.62 -14.14
CA ALA A 308 -1.73 -22.22 -14.50
C ALA A 308 -1.60 -23.75 -14.31
N ARG A 309 -1.94 -24.52 -15.36
CA ARG A 309 -1.80 -25.99 -15.44
C ARG A 309 -2.52 -26.81 -14.35
N SER A 310 -3.45 -26.24 -13.57
CA SER A 310 -4.30 -26.97 -12.61
C SER A 310 -5.37 -27.87 -13.28
N THR A 311 -5.12 -28.38 -14.48
CA THR A 311 -6.04 -29.23 -15.27
C THR A 311 -6.01 -30.69 -14.80
N ARG A 312 -6.18 -30.91 -13.49
CA ARG A 312 -6.33 -32.23 -12.86
C ARG A 312 -7.79 -32.61 -12.62
N GLY A 313 -8.70 -31.63 -12.61
CA GLY A 313 -10.15 -31.86 -12.64
C GLY A 313 -10.64 -32.11 -14.06
N SER A 314 -11.75 -32.87 -14.19
CA SER A 314 -12.47 -33.06 -15.46
C SER A 314 -13.42 -31.90 -15.79
N ASP A 315 -13.75 -31.05 -14.81
CA ASP A 315 -14.61 -29.88 -14.98
C ASP A 315 -13.78 -28.59 -14.94
N ILE A 316 -13.98 -27.76 -15.97
CA ILE A 316 -13.34 -26.45 -16.13
C ILE A 316 -14.03 -25.41 -15.23
N GLU A 317 -15.35 -25.50 -15.02
CA GLU A 317 -16.09 -24.52 -14.20
C GLU A 317 -15.81 -24.72 -12.70
N GLU A 318 -15.69 -25.97 -12.23
CA GLU A 318 -15.21 -26.26 -10.87
C GLU A 318 -13.77 -25.78 -10.65
N THR A 319 -12.89 -26.01 -11.63
CA THR A 319 -11.48 -25.55 -11.58
C THR A 319 -11.39 -24.01 -11.53
N ALA A 320 -12.23 -23.30 -12.32
CA ALA A 320 -12.32 -21.85 -12.31
C ALA A 320 -12.83 -21.31 -10.96
N LEU A 321 -13.92 -21.88 -10.44
CA LEU A 321 -14.47 -21.53 -9.13
C LEU A 321 -13.44 -21.73 -8.01
N GLN A 322 -12.80 -22.90 -7.94
CA GLN A 322 -11.80 -23.20 -6.90
C GLN A 322 -10.59 -22.26 -7.00
N THR A 323 -10.10 -21.97 -8.20
CA THR A 323 -9.00 -21.02 -8.41
C THR A 323 -9.39 -19.61 -7.95
N ASN A 324 -10.59 -19.14 -8.34
CA ASN A 324 -11.09 -17.83 -7.92
C ASN A 324 -11.30 -17.74 -6.39
N LEU A 325 -11.75 -18.80 -5.73
CA LEU A 325 -11.89 -18.86 -4.27
C LEU A 325 -10.54 -18.79 -3.55
N GLU A 326 -9.52 -19.48 -4.05
CA GLU A 326 -8.14 -19.32 -3.55
C GLU A 326 -7.57 -17.92 -3.84
N ALA A 327 -7.89 -17.35 -5.01
CA ALA A 327 -7.43 -16.03 -5.42
C ALA A 327 -7.97 -14.91 -4.53
N VAL A 328 -9.26 -14.94 -4.15
CA VAL A 328 -9.82 -13.90 -3.25
C VAL A 328 -9.32 -14.02 -1.81
N ASP A 329 -9.10 -15.25 -1.32
CA ASP A 329 -8.50 -15.51 -0.01
C ASP A 329 -7.06 -14.97 0.08
N GLU A 330 -6.29 -15.13 -1.01
CA GLU A 330 -4.90 -14.68 -1.07
C GLU A 330 -4.78 -13.19 -1.43
N LEU A 331 -5.62 -12.66 -2.31
CA LEU A 331 -5.72 -11.22 -2.57
C LEU A 331 -6.02 -10.45 -1.27
N ALA A 332 -7.03 -10.87 -0.50
CA ALA A 332 -7.35 -10.24 0.77
C ALA A 332 -6.19 -10.30 1.79
N ARG A 333 -5.30 -11.30 1.69
CA ARG A 333 -4.05 -11.39 2.47
C ARG A 333 -2.99 -10.40 1.97
N GLN A 334 -2.74 -10.38 0.66
CA GLN A 334 -1.76 -9.50 0.01
C GLN A 334 -2.12 -8.01 0.18
N LEU A 335 -3.41 -7.64 0.11
CA LEU A 335 -3.89 -6.28 0.34
C LEU A 335 -3.53 -5.74 1.74
N ARG A 336 -3.41 -6.62 2.76
CA ARG A 336 -2.95 -6.25 4.10
C ARG A 336 -1.43 -6.20 4.18
N ILE A 337 -0.75 -7.29 3.80
CA ILE A 337 0.72 -7.44 3.92
C ILE A 337 1.48 -6.36 3.13
N ARG A 338 0.96 -5.93 1.98
CA ARG A 338 1.53 -4.86 1.15
C ARG A 338 0.93 -3.46 1.47
N ASP A 339 -0.04 -3.40 2.38
CA ASP A 339 -0.97 -2.30 2.70
C ASP A 339 -1.54 -1.52 1.49
N LEU A 340 -1.83 -2.23 0.40
CA LEU A 340 -2.31 -1.66 -0.86
C LEU A 340 -3.65 -0.93 -0.70
N GLY A 341 -3.81 0.23 -1.35
CA GLY A 341 -5.06 0.99 -1.29
C GLY A 341 -5.23 2.01 -2.40
N GLY A 342 -6.46 2.52 -2.51
CA GLY A 342 -6.97 3.20 -3.70
C GLY A 342 -8.09 2.37 -4.35
N LEU A 343 -8.26 2.53 -5.66
CA LEU A 343 -9.11 1.67 -6.48
C LEU A 343 -8.34 0.40 -6.87
N ILE A 344 -8.98 -0.76 -6.78
CA ILE A 344 -8.46 -2.07 -7.16
C ILE A 344 -9.47 -2.70 -8.10
N VAL A 345 -9.01 -3.26 -9.21
CA VAL A 345 -9.81 -3.98 -10.21
C VAL A 345 -9.26 -5.39 -10.33
N VAL A 346 -10.13 -6.39 -10.17
CA VAL A 346 -9.77 -7.81 -10.16
C VAL A 346 -10.40 -8.48 -11.38
N ASP A 347 -9.57 -8.97 -12.29
CA ASP A 347 -9.97 -9.86 -13.37
C ASP A 347 -10.01 -11.30 -12.83
N LEU A 348 -11.21 -11.88 -12.82
CA LEU A 348 -11.47 -13.22 -12.30
C LEU A 348 -11.69 -14.18 -13.46
N ILE A 349 -11.30 -15.44 -13.31
CA ILE A 349 -11.54 -16.46 -14.34
C ILE A 349 -13.05 -16.56 -14.60
N ASP A 350 -13.43 -16.47 -15.87
CA ASP A 350 -14.83 -16.41 -16.31
C ASP A 350 -15.68 -17.55 -15.74
N MET A 351 -16.87 -17.21 -15.22
CA MET A 351 -17.81 -18.16 -14.61
C MET A 351 -19.21 -17.98 -15.19
N THR A 352 -19.69 -19.01 -15.88
CA THR A 352 -21.03 -19.11 -16.47
C THR A 352 -22.13 -19.10 -15.40
N SER A 353 -21.94 -19.85 -14.31
CA SER A 353 -22.89 -19.88 -13.19
C SER A 353 -22.90 -18.57 -12.41
N THR A 354 -24.07 -17.94 -12.37
CA THR A 354 -24.31 -16.77 -11.50
C THR A 354 -24.30 -17.15 -10.00
N ARG A 355 -24.46 -18.43 -9.66
CA ARG A 355 -24.24 -18.92 -8.29
C ARG A 355 -22.75 -18.87 -7.95
N ASN A 356 -21.88 -19.30 -8.86
CA ASN A 356 -20.44 -19.38 -8.64
C ASN A 356 -19.83 -17.98 -8.46
N ARG A 357 -20.26 -17.01 -9.28
CA ARG A 357 -19.95 -15.58 -9.10
C ARG A 357 -20.28 -15.07 -7.69
N ARG A 358 -21.50 -15.33 -7.19
CA ARG A 358 -21.91 -14.94 -5.84
C ARG A 358 -21.07 -15.61 -4.75
N THR A 359 -20.77 -16.91 -4.87
CA THR A 359 -19.89 -17.61 -3.92
C THR A 359 -18.53 -16.93 -3.79
N VAL A 360 -17.97 -16.40 -4.90
CA VAL A 360 -16.69 -15.67 -4.89
C VAL A 360 -16.84 -14.25 -4.31
N GLU A 361 -17.92 -13.53 -4.62
CA GLU A 361 -18.24 -12.23 -4.00
C GLU A 361 -18.41 -12.34 -2.48
N ASP A 362 -19.24 -13.30 -2.03
CA ASP A 362 -19.47 -13.61 -0.61
C ASP A 362 -18.15 -13.96 0.08
N ARG A 363 -17.31 -14.81 -0.56
CA ARG A 363 -16.02 -15.23 -0.01
C ARG A 363 -15.00 -14.09 0.09
N LEU A 364 -14.93 -13.22 -0.91
CA LEU A 364 -14.11 -12.01 -0.87
C LEU A 364 -14.56 -11.09 0.28
N GLN A 365 -15.87 -10.93 0.47
CA GLN A 365 -16.42 -10.17 1.60
C GLN A 365 -16.02 -10.81 2.94
N GLU A 366 -16.00 -12.14 3.07
CA GLU A 366 -15.49 -12.82 4.27
C GLU A 366 -14.01 -12.59 4.53
N ALA A 367 -13.16 -12.81 3.52
CA ALA A 367 -11.71 -12.72 3.64
C ALA A 367 -11.21 -11.29 3.99
N ILE A 368 -12.06 -10.29 3.73
CA ILE A 368 -11.85 -8.86 4.02
C ILE A 368 -12.36 -8.43 5.42
N LYS A 369 -13.33 -9.14 6.04
CA LYS A 369 -13.83 -8.83 7.40
C LYS A 369 -12.75 -8.55 8.47
N PRO A 370 -11.58 -9.24 8.53
CA PRO A 370 -10.56 -8.94 9.53
C PRO A 370 -9.74 -7.66 9.28
N ASP A 371 -9.78 -7.07 8.08
CA ASP A 371 -8.99 -5.91 7.70
C ASP A 371 -9.38 -4.65 8.51
N ARG A 372 -8.35 -3.89 8.88
CA ARG A 372 -8.44 -2.61 9.59
C ARG A 372 -8.87 -1.46 8.67
N ALA A 373 -8.59 -1.52 7.37
CA ALA A 373 -8.99 -0.52 6.39
C ALA A 373 -10.51 -0.47 6.19
N ARG A 374 -11.06 0.66 5.72
CA ARG A 374 -12.42 0.69 5.18
C ARG A 374 -12.36 0.22 3.73
N ILE A 375 -13.19 -0.75 3.39
CA ILE A 375 -13.23 -1.34 2.06
C ILE A 375 -14.67 -1.31 1.54
N GLN A 376 -14.82 -1.01 0.25
CA GLN A 376 -16.08 -1.11 -0.49
C GLN A 376 -15.86 -2.12 -1.62
N ILE A 377 -16.82 -3.00 -1.86
CA ILE A 377 -16.73 -4.08 -2.86
C ILE A 377 -17.96 -3.94 -3.77
N GLY A 378 -17.75 -3.92 -5.08
CA GLY A 378 -18.80 -4.03 -6.09
C GLY A 378 -19.11 -5.49 -6.44
N HIS A 379 -20.10 -5.68 -7.29
CA HIS A 379 -20.40 -7.00 -7.87
C HIS A 379 -19.52 -7.28 -9.10
N ILE A 380 -19.40 -8.54 -9.47
CA ILE A 380 -18.76 -8.95 -10.73
C ILE A 380 -19.53 -8.34 -11.90
N SER A 381 -18.81 -7.56 -12.71
CA SER A 381 -19.35 -6.79 -13.81
C SER A 381 -19.78 -7.66 -15.00
N ARG A 382 -20.36 -7.03 -16.03
CA ARG A 382 -20.65 -7.70 -17.31
C ARG A 382 -19.39 -8.09 -18.10
N PHE A 383 -18.21 -7.66 -17.67
CA PHE A 383 -16.92 -7.89 -18.30
C PHE A 383 -16.00 -8.81 -17.47
N GLY A 384 -16.54 -9.58 -16.51
CA GLY A 384 -15.75 -10.46 -15.61
C GLY A 384 -15.07 -9.72 -14.45
N LEU A 385 -14.69 -8.45 -14.65
CA LEU A 385 -14.01 -7.61 -13.66
C LEU A 385 -14.85 -7.38 -12.40
N LEU A 386 -14.22 -7.46 -11.22
CA LEU A 386 -14.74 -6.99 -9.93
C LEU A 386 -14.02 -5.71 -9.51
N GLU A 387 -14.79 -4.69 -9.12
CA GLU A 387 -14.26 -3.40 -8.65
C GLU A 387 -14.32 -3.32 -7.12
N MET A 388 -13.26 -2.84 -6.47
CA MET A 388 -13.25 -2.56 -5.03
C MET A 388 -12.39 -1.35 -4.67
N SER A 389 -12.72 -0.65 -3.59
CA SER A 389 -11.90 0.44 -3.03
C SER A 389 -11.38 0.05 -1.65
N ARG A 390 -10.10 0.32 -1.36
CA ARG A 390 -9.48 0.11 -0.04
C ARG A 390 -8.86 1.41 0.48
N GLN A 391 -9.26 1.83 1.67
CA GLN A 391 -8.70 3.01 2.33
C GLN A 391 -7.19 2.82 2.56
N ARG A 392 -6.37 3.69 1.94
CA ARG A 392 -4.94 3.80 2.27
C ARG A 392 -4.78 4.23 3.74
N LEU A 393 -4.03 3.45 4.50
CA LEU A 393 -3.69 3.75 5.90
C LEU A 393 -2.28 4.32 6.02
N ARG A 394 -1.36 3.81 5.18
CA ARG A 394 0.04 4.21 5.01
C ARG A 394 0.39 4.28 3.51
N SER A 395 1.66 4.54 3.18
CA SER A 395 2.19 4.13 1.87
C SER A 395 2.27 2.59 1.80
N SER A 396 2.16 2.04 0.59
CA SER A 396 2.37 0.61 0.39
C SER A 396 3.85 0.25 0.53
N ILE A 397 4.14 -1.02 0.80
CA ILE A 397 5.52 -1.53 0.89
C ILE A 397 6.32 -1.22 -0.40
N SER A 398 5.65 -1.26 -1.55
CA SER A 398 6.19 -0.89 -2.86
C SER A 398 6.48 0.61 -3.00
N GLU A 399 5.60 1.49 -2.51
CA GLU A 399 5.79 2.94 -2.53
C GLU A 399 6.89 3.40 -1.57
N ALA A 400 7.23 2.59 -0.55
CA ALA A 400 8.32 2.84 0.38
C ALA A 400 9.68 2.43 -0.20
N ASN A 401 9.77 1.21 -0.75
CA ASN A 401 11.05 0.53 -1.01
C ASN A 401 11.49 0.53 -2.49
N TYR A 402 10.62 0.82 -3.46
CA TYR A 402 11.01 0.94 -4.87
C TYR A 402 11.09 2.38 -5.37
N GLN A 403 11.98 2.60 -6.34
CA GLN A 403 12.04 3.81 -7.16
C GLN A 403 11.51 3.53 -8.57
N THR A 404 11.06 4.57 -9.26
CA THR A 404 10.64 4.46 -10.67
C THR A 404 11.83 4.02 -11.54
N CYS A 405 11.65 2.95 -12.32
CA CYS A 405 12.70 2.42 -13.20
C CYS A 405 13.22 3.49 -14.18
N SER A 406 14.52 3.79 -14.11
CA SER A 406 15.21 4.82 -14.90
C SER A 406 15.20 4.58 -16.41
N PHE A 407 15.10 3.33 -16.85
CA PHE A 407 15.11 2.93 -18.25
C PHE A 407 13.77 3.21 -18.95
N CYS A 408 12.66 2.83 -18.32
CA CYS A 408 11.30 2.93 -18.90
C CYS A 408 10.44 4.04 -18.29
N SER A 409 10.97 4.81 -17.33
CA SER A 409 10.25 5.84 -16.56
C SER A 409 8.91 5.35 -15.98
N GLY A 410 8.86 4.07 -15.56
CA GLY A 410 7.66 3.43 -15.00
C GLY A 410 6.67 2.85 -16.02
N THR A 411 6.89 3.01 -17.33
CA THR A 411 5.96 2.49 -18.37
C THR A 411 6.01 0.96 -18.58
N GLY A 412 6.91 0.26 -17.89
CA GLY A 412 7.13 -1.19 -17.99
C GLY A 412 7.70 -1.68 -19.32
N ASN A 413 7.83 -0.81 -20.32
CA ASN A 413 8.17 -1.16 -21.70
C ASN A 413 9.31 -0.26 -22.23
N ILE A 414 10.12 -0.79 -23.15
CA ILE A 414 11.19 -0.04 -23.82
C ILE A 414 10.92 -0.05 -25.33
N ARG A 415 10.99 1.13 -25.95
CA ARG A 415 10.78 1.29 -27.39
C ARG A 415 11.87 0.56 -28.17
N ASN A 416 11.50 -0.17 -29.23
CA ASN A 416 12.46 -0.90 -30.05
C ASN A 416 13.42 0.05 -30.81
N VAL A 417 14.56 -0.47 -31.26
CA VAL A 417 15.63 0.33 -31.89
C VAL A 417 15.11 1.08 -33.12
N THR A 418 14.38 0.41 -34.00
CA THR A 418 13.89 0.97 -35.27
C THR A 418 12.88 2.10 -35.07
N SER A 419 11.90 1.94 -34.18
CA SER A 419 10.93 3.01 -33.88
C SER A 419 11.57 4.15 -33.10
N SER A 420 12.57 3.89 -32.25
CA SER A 420 13.33 4.94 -31.57
C SER A 420 14.12 5.79 -32.57
N ALA A 421 14.86 5.15 -33.47
CA ALA A 421 15.62 5.82 -34.53
C ALA A 421 14.72 6.65 -35.47
N LEU A 422 13.59 6.09 -35.92
CA LEU A 422 12.62 6.83 -36.74
C LEU A 422 11.93 7.98 -36.00
N SER A 423 11.84 7.93 -34.66
CA SER A 423 11.39 9.07 -33.87
C SER A 423 12.45 10.17 -33.81
N PHE A 424 13.70 9.76 -33.59
CA PHE A 424 14.83 10.67 -33.46
C PHE A 424 15.13 11.41 -34.78
N LEU A 425 15.09 10.74 -35.93
CA LEU A 425 15.28 11.39 -37.23
C LEU A 425 14.29 12.54 -37.46
N ARG A 426 13.03 12.38 -37.05
CA ARG A 426 12.01 13.45 -37.11
C ARG A 426 12.29 14.60 -36.16
N ILE A 427 12.83 14.31 -34.97
CA ILE A 427 13.23 15.35 -34.00
C ILE A 427 14.42 16.14 -34.56
N VAL A 428 15.39 15.48 -35.19
CA VAL A 428 16.52 16.15 -35.86
C VAL A 428 16.06 16.99 -37.05
N GLU A 429 15.14 16.47 -37.86
CA GLU A 429 14.50 17.21 -38.97
C GLU A 429 13.75 18.46 -38.45
N GLU A 430 13.00 18.34 -37.34
CA GLU A 430 12.31 19.46 -36.68
C GLU A 430 13.27 20.49 -36.05
N GLU A 431 14.38 20.06 -35.44
CA GLU A 431 15.40 20.96 -34.91
C GLU A 431 16.20 21.67 -36.01
N ALA A 432 16.53 20.98 -37.11
CA ALA A 432 17.26 21.53 -38.25
C ALA A 432 16.42 22.52 -39.08
N LEU A 433 15.09 22.39 -39.05
CA LEU A 433 14.16 23.36 -39.66
C LEU A 433 14.05 24.70 -38.89
N LYS A 434 14.64 24.82 -37.70
CA LYS A 434 14.56 26.06 -36.89
C LYS A 434 15.58 27.10 -37.36
N GLU A 435 15.18 28.37 -37.31
CA GLU A 435 16.04 29.50 -37.67
C GLU A 435 17.35 29.54 -36.86
N ASN A 436 18.41 29.97 -37.54
CA ASN A 436 19.80 30.02 -37.06
C ASN A 436 20.29 28.70 -36.45
N THR A 437 20.02 27.58 -37.14
CA THR A 437 20.64 26.26 -36.88
C THR A 437 21.74 26.02 -37.90
N GLU A 438 22.93 25.64 -37.44
CA GLU A 438 24.05 25.32 -38.34
C GLU A 438 24.67 23.95 -38.02
N ALA A 439 24.66 23.53 -36.75
CA ALA A 439 24.93 22.14 -36.39
C ALA A 439 24.00 21.60 -35.30
N ILE A 440 23.82 20.29 -35.30
CA ILE A 440 23.11 19.52 -34.27
C ILE A 440 24.05 18.41 -33.80
N PHE A 441 24.40 18.43 -32.52
CA PHE A 441 25.12 17.34 -31.86
C PHE A 441 24.14 16.55 -30.99
N ALA A 442 24.07 15.24 -31.18
CA ALA A 442 23.07 14.41 -30.52
C ALA A 442 23.66 13.10 -29.97
N GLU A 443 23.56 12.92 -28.66
CA GLU A 443 23.97 11.69 -27.98
C GLU A 443 22.82 10.68 -27.96
N LEU A 444 23.14 9.43 -28.31
CA LEU A 444 22.17 8.34 -28.44
C LEU A 444 22.68 7.02 -27.85
N PRO A 445 21.78 6.13 -27.38
CA PRO A 445 22.12 4.76 -27.01
C PRO A 445 22.81 4.02 -28.16
N LEU A 446 23.85 3.21 -27.86
CA LEU A 446 24.70 2.54 -28.87
C LEU A 446 23.92 1.87 -30.02
N ASP A 447 22.93 1.02 -29.72
CA ASP A 447 22.16 0.30 -30.76
C ASP A 447 21.42 1.27 -31.69
N THR A 448 20.95 2.40 -31.15
CA THR A 448 20.18 3.42 -31.89
C THR A 448 21.12 4.31 -32.70
N ALA A 449 22.27 4.72 -32.15
CA ALA A 449 23.31 5.41 -32.90
C ALA A 449 23.84 4.54 -34.05
N THR A 450 24.12 3.27 -33.78
CA THR A 450 24.60 2.29 -34.77
C THR A 450 23.61 2.11 -35.92
N PHE A 451 22.32 1.94 -35.61
CA PHE A 451 21.27 1.79 -36.62
C PHE A 451 21.05 3.07 -37.45
N ILE A 452 21.20 4.25 -36.85
CA ILE A 452 21.11 5.52 -37.57
C ILE A 452 22.31 5.69 -38.50
N LEU A 453 23.52 5.49 -37.98
CA LEU A 453 24.77 5.68 -38.71
C LEU A 453 25.05 4.61 -39.78
N ASN A 454 24.27 3.53 -39.86
CA ASN A 454 24.39 2.51 -40.90
C ASN A 454 23.10 2.39 -41.72
N GLU A 455 22.07 1.71 -41.23
CA GLU A 455 20.82 1.44 -41.97
C GLU A 455 20.06 2.70 -42.38
N LYS A 456 20.17 3.79 -41.62
CA LYS A 456 19.54 5.09 -41.93
C LYS A 456 20.51 6.18 -42.37
N ARG A 457 21.76 5.83 -42.71
CA ARG A 457 22.80 6.78 -43.15
C ARG A 457 22.35 7.67 -44.31
N HIS A 458 21.64 7.09 -45.29
CA HIS A 458 21.14 7.83 -46.45
C HIS A 458 20.03 8.84 -46.09
N GLU A 459 19.15 8.51 -45.15
CA GLU A 459 18.10 9.42 -44.67
C GLU A 459 18.71 10.56 -43.83
N LEU A 460 19.73 10.28 -43.01
CA LEU A 460 20.46 11.30 -42.26
C LEU A 460 21.18 12.29 -43.21
N LEU A 461 21.93 11.78 -44.19
CA LEU A 461 22.61 12.59 -45.22
C LEU A 461 21.62 13.40 -46.07
N GLN A 462 20.41 12.90 -46.29
CA GLN A 462 19.37 13.64 -46.99
C GLN A 462 18.87 14.83 -46.17
N ILE A 463 18.74 14.70 -44.83
CA ILE A 463 18.39 15.82 -43.95
C ILE A 463 19.52 16.87 -43.95
N GLU A 464 20.79 16.45 -43.76
CA GLU A 464 21.95 17.36 -43.81
C GLU A 464 22.01 18.16 -45.12
N SER A 465 21.90 17.48 -46.27
CA SER A 465 22.00 18.11 -47.59
C SER A 465 20.77 18.92 -48.01
N THR A 466 19.59 18.65 -47.44
CA THR A 466 18.37 19.44 -47.71
C THR A 466 18.30 20.71 -46.86
N LEU A 467 18.79 20.66 -45.62
CA LEU A 467 18.66 21.76 -44.64
C LEU A 467 19.97 22.52 -44.39
N GLY A 468 21.10 22.08 -44.95
CA GLY A 468 22.41 22.74 -44.79
C GLY A 468 23.01 22.63 -43.38
N THR A 469 22.39 21.87 -42.48
CA THR A 469 22.79 21.68 -41.09
C THR A 469 23.69 20.45 -40.94
N ARG A 470 24.84 20.59 -40.25
CA ARG A 470 25.75 19.48 -39.92
C ARG A 470 25.19 18.66 -38.75
N ILE A 471 25.03 17.34 -38.89
CA ILE A 471 24.42 16.49 -37.85
C ILE A 471 25.45 15.46 -37.33
N ALA A 472 25.95 15.67 -36.12
CA ALA A 472 26.83 14.72 -35.43
C ALA A 472 26.02 13.81 -34.50
N VAL A 473 26.00 12.50 -34.79
CA VAL A 473 25.41 11.48 -33.92
C VAL A 473 26.51 10.81 -33.09
N LEU A 474 26.39 10.90 -31.76
CA LEU A 474 27.39 10.49 -30.78
C LEU A 474 26.88 9.25 -30.02
N PRO A 475 27.49 8.06 -30.15
CA PRO A 475 27.10 6.87 -29.38
C PRO A 475 27.52 7.00 -27.91
N CYS A 476 26.55 6.98 -26.99
CA CYS A 476 26.79 7.07 -25.54
C CYS A 476 26.33 5.79 -24.82
N ALA A 477 27.17 5.26 -23.94
CA ALA A 477 26.91 4.01 -23.21
C ALA A 477 25.95 4.19 -22.01
N ASP A 478 25.91 5.39 -21.42
CA ASP A 478 25.05 5.68 -20.26
C ASP A 478 23.59 5.91 -20.66
N LEU A 479 23.34 6.31 -21.92
CA LEU A 479 22.00 6.58 -22.44
C LEU A 479 21.27 5.29 -22.83
N HIS A 480 20.04 5.16 -22.35
CA HIS A 480 19.19 4.00 -22.58
C HIS A 480 17.89 4.40 -23.27
N ARG A 481 17.42 3.62 -24.26
CA ARG A 481 16.18 3.92 -25.00
C ARG A 481 15.00 4.10 -24.02
N PRO A 482 14.17 5.16 -24.15
CA PRO A 482 14.09 6.11 -25.26
C PRO A 482 14.88 7.42 -25.08
N GLN A 483 15.80 7.50 -24.12
CA GLN A 483 16.58 8.71 -23.82
C GLN A 483 17.49 9.12 -24.99
N TYR A 484 17.69 10.43 -25.13
CA TYR A 484 18.66 11.08 -26.01
C TYR A 484 19.06 12.43 -25.40
N ARG A 485 20.19 13.01 -25.80
CA ARG A 485 20.51 14.42 -25.58
C ARG A 485 20.75 15.08 -26.94
N LEU A 486 20.37 16.34 -27.10
CA LEU A 486 20.54 17.09 -28.34
C LEU A 486 20.92 18.53 -28.01
N LYS A 487 22.09 18.99 -28.49
CA LYS A 487 22.53 20.38 -28.43
C LYS A 487 22.52 20.95 -29.84
N ARG A 488 21.81 22.06 -30.03
CA ARG A 488 21.67 22.79 -31.30
C ARG A 488 22.63 23.96 -31.26
N LEU A 489 23.61 23.98 -32.16
CA LEU A 489 24.64 25.01 -32.24
C LEU A 489 24.26 26.07 -33.28
N ARG A 490 24.46 27.33 -32.88
CA ARG A 490 24.41 28.51 -33.76
C ARG A 490 25.80 28.84 -34.29
N SER A 491 25.89 29.63 -35.36
CA SER A 491 27.16 30.08 -35.96
C SER A 491 28.17 30.61 -34.94
N GLU A 492 27.71 31.43 -33.98
CA GLU A 492 28.52 32.00 -32.89
C GLU A 492 29.11 30.97 -31.91
N GLU A 493 28.56 29.74 -31.88
CA GLU A 493 28.99 28.64 -31.00
C GLU A 493 29.80 27.57 -31.76
N LEU A 494 29.71 27.52 -33.09
CA LEU A 494 30.48 26.61 -33.93
C LEU A 494 31.98 26.96 -33.95
N ASP A 495 32.33 28.24 -34.00
CA ASP A 495 33.73 28.70 -34.01
C ASP A 495 34.54 28.20 -32.79
N HIS A 496 33.86 27.93 -31.66
CA HIS A 496 34.47 27.37 -30.45
C HIS A 496 34.45 25.83 -30.36
N SER A 497 33.77 25.14 -31.28
CA SER A 497 33.57 23.67 -31.23
C SER A 497 33.89 22.92 -32.53
N ALA A 498 34.23 23.63 -33.60
CA ALA A 498 34.49 23.06 -34.93
C ALA A 498 35.73 22.14 -35.00
N GLU A 499 36.75 22.40 -34.18
CA GLU A 499 38.02 21.66 -34.17
C GLU A 499 38.00 20.39 -33.27
N THR A 500 36.99 20.22 -32.42
CA THR A 500 36.93 19.10 -31.46
C THR A 500 36.59 17.77 -32.15
N PRO A 501 37.39 16.70 -31.97
CA PRO A 501 37.07 15.36 -32.47
C PRO A 501 35.75 14.81 -31.90
N SER A 502 35.03 14.02 -32.69
CA SER A 502 33.73 13.43 -32.29
C SER A 502 33.78 12.41 -31.15
N HIS A 503 34.95 12.11 -30.60
CA HIS A 503 35.14 11.30 -29.39
C HIS A 503 35.55 12.12 -28.15
N GLU A 504 35.79 13.42 -28.33
CA GLU A 504 36.09 14.39 -27.26
C GLU A 504 34.92 15.39 -27.06
N LEU A 505 33.93 15.38 -27.95
CA LEU A 505 32.65 16.08 -27.80
C LEU A 505 31.76 15.41 -26.73
N GLU A 506 31.95 15.74 -25.46
CA GLU A 506 30.88 15.58 -24.46
C GLU A 506 29.84 16.70 -24.62
N LEU A 507 28.55 16.36 -24.65
CA LEU A 507 27.53 17.37 -24.40
C LEU A 507 27.53 17.69 -22.90
N GLU A 508 27.63 18.98 -22.58
CA GLU A 508 27.53 19.48 -21.20
C GLU A 508 26.36 18.81 -20.49
N ARG A 509 26.67 18.17 -19.37
CA ARG A 509 25.67 17.50 -18.56
C ARG A 509 24.83 18.61 -17.92
N GLU A 510 23.61 18.79 -18.42
CA GLU A 510 22.55 19.37 -17.61
C GLU A 510 22.40 18.48 -16.37
N ASP A 511 23.12 18.82 -15.30
CA ASP A 511 22.93 18.28 -13.97
C ASP A 511 21.56 18.76 -13.47
N LYS A 512 20.50 18.11 -13.98
CA LYS A 512 19.14 18.18 -13.48
C LYS A 512 19.12 17.63 -12.07
N ASP A 513 19.45 18.51 -11.12
CA ASP A 513 19.58 18.28 -9.67
C ASP A 513 19.47 16.79 -9.32
N VAL A 514 20.57 16.05 -9.49
CA VAL A 514 20.66 14.69 -8.94
C VAL A 514 20.32 14.84 -7.46
N PRO A 515 19.19 14.29 -6.99
CA PRO A 515 18.66 14.71 -5.69
C PRO A 515 19.61 14.22 -4.62
N LYS A 516 20.46 15.14 -4.15
CA LYS A 516 21.66 14.87 -3.34
C LYS A 516 21.27 13.91 -2.24
N THR A 517 21.76 12.67 -2.31
CA THR A 517 21.35 11.54 -1.44
C THR A 517 21.22 12.06 -0.02
N PRO A 518 19.99 12.20 0.52
CA PRO A 518 19.67 13.26 1.49
C PRO A 518 20.60 13.17 2.69
N MET A 519 21.54 14.13 2.75
CA MET A 519 22.76 14.00 3.55
C MET A 519 22.38 13.84 5.02
N MET A 520 22.52 12.60 5.52
CA MET A 520 21.65 12.02 6.56
C MET A 520 21.29 13.01 7.67
N GLN A 521 20.16 13.70 7.50
CA GLN A 521 19.87 14.89 8.31
C GLN A 521 19.83 14.49 9.77
N ALA A 522 20.57 15.25 10.59
CA ALA A 522 20.76 14.95 12.00
C ALA A 522 19.39 14.83 12.68
N ARG A 523 18.97 13.58 12.94
CA ARG A 523 17.60 13.24 13.36
C ARG A 523 17.18 14.14 14.52
N GLN A 524 16.23 15.04 14.26
CA GLN A 524 15.60 15.85 15.30
C GLN A 524 15.08 14.89 16.35
N ARG A 525 15.63 14.97 17.56
CA ARG A 525 15.25 14.08 18.66
C ARG A 525 13.95 14.62 19.23
N PRO A 526 12.86 13.82 19.33
CA PRO A 526 11.62 14.29 19.90
C PRO A 526 11.85 14.74 21.36
N ALA A 527 11.32 15.90 21.72
CA ALA A 527 11.44 16.45 23.07
C ALA A 527 10.78 15.53 24.11
N VAL A 528 9.58 15.03 23.81
CA VAL A 528 8.89 13.99 24.57
C VAL A 528 9.30 12.63 24.05
N ARG A 529 10.02 11.88 24.88
CA ARG A 529 10.14 10.42 24.74
C ARG A 529 9.22 9.73 25.72
N LEU A 530 8.39 8.80 25.22
CA LEU A 530 7.64 7.89 26.08
C LEU A 530 8.58 7.09 27.00
N GLU A 531 9.82 6.85 26.55
CA GLU A 531 10.90 6.19 27.28
C GLU A 531 11.23 6.85 28.64
N ASN A 532 10.90 8.13 28.81
CA ASN A 532 11.20 8.96 29.98
C ASN A 532 9.96 9.33 30.82
N LEU A 533 8.77 8.77 30.53
CA LEU A 533 7.57 9.00 31.33
C LEU A 533 7.61 8.18 32.62
N GLU A 534 8.44 8.61 33.57
CA GLU A 534 8.52 7.99 34.90
C GLU A 534 7.27 8.30 35.73
N THR A 535 6.35 7.34 35.76
CA THR A 535 5.31 7.26 36.78
C THR A 535 5.52 6.01 37.62
N SER A 536 5.31 6.11 38.94
CA SER A 536 5.23 4.93 39.82
C SER A 536 4.25 3.90 39.23
N PRO A 537 4.55 2.60 39.28
CA PRO A 537 3.63 1.58 38.78
C PRO A 537 2.28 1.69 39.52
N PRO A 538 1.16 1.34 38.87
CA PRO A 538 -0.11 1.21 39.58
C PRO A 538 0.09 0.22 40.74
N PRO A 539 -0.59 0.42 41.90
CA PRO A 539 -0.44 -0.46 43.04
C PRO A 539 -0.75 -1.90 42.61
N GLU A 540 0.10 -2.85 43.00
CA GLU A 540 -0.15 -4.27 42.72
C GLU A 540 -1.58 -4.63 43.15
N PRO A 541 -2.35 -5.37 42.33
CA PRO A 541 -3.67 -5.83 42.73
C PRO A 541 -3.50 -6.66 44.00
N ALA A 542 -3.96 -6.11 45.13
CA ALA A 542 -3.66 -6.65 46.45
C ALA A 542 -3.99 -8.15 46.47
N PRO A 543 -3.04 -9.01 46.87
CA PRO A 543 -3.13 -10.45 46.62
C PRO A 543 -4.44 -10.96 47.18
N THR A 544 -5.30 -11.45 46.29
CA THR A 544 -6.63 -11.96 46.62
C THR A 544 -6.45 -13.07 47.63
N ARG A 545 -6.69 -12.75 48.91
CA ARG A 545 -6.67 -13.73 49.99
C ARG A 545 -7.52 -14.91 49.52
N PRO A 546 -6.97 -16.14 49.45
CA PRO A 546 -7.75 -17.28 49.03
C PRO A 546 -8.98 -17.35 49.93
N ALA A 547 -10.16 -17.29 49.31
CA ALA A 547 -11.42 -17.27 50.05
C ALA A 547 -11.39 -18.44 51.04
N SER A 548 -11.55 -18.12 52.33
CA SER A 548 -11.35 -19.10 53.41
C SER A 548 -12.25 -20.30 53.16
N VAL A 549 -11.64 -21.43 52.77
CA VAL A 549 -12.36 -22.65 52.42
C VAL A 549 -13.17 -23.05 53.64
N VAL A 550 -14.49 -22.91 53.55
CA VAL A 550 -15.39 -23.20 54.67
C VAL A 550 -15.25 -24.67 55.00
N ASP A 551 -14.78 -24.95 56.22
CA ASP A 551 -14.22 -26.25 56.59
C ASP A 551 -15.32 -27.33 56.71
N SER A 552 -15.65 -27.91 55.57
CA SER A 552 -16.74 -28.88 55.37
C SER A 552 -16.38 -30.30 55.83
N ALA A 553 -15.28 -30.45 56.57
CA ALA A 553 -14.84 -31.71 57.19
C ALA A 553 -15.85 -32.35 58.16
N SER A 554 -16.91 -31.62 58.59
CA SER A 554 -17.89 -32.07 59.58
C SER A 554 -19.09 -32.89 59.03
N LEU A 555 -19.30 -32.90 57.70
CA LEU A 555 -20.46 -33.61 57.09
C LEU A 555 -20.09 -34.95 56.44
N PHE A 556 -19.04 -35.00 55.61
CA PHE A 556 -18.59 -36.28 55.00
C PHE A 556 -18.10 -37.30 56.04
N ALA A 557 -17.62 -36.84 57.20
CA ALA A 557 -17.24 -37.70 58.32
C ALA A 557 -18.41 -38.49 58.96
N LYS A 558 -19.66 -38.06 58.77
CA LYS A 558 -20.85 -38.73 59.33
C LYS A 558 -21.41 -39.83 58.43
N ILE A 559 -21.33 -39.66 57.10
CA ILE A 559 -21.85 -40.64 56.13
C ILE A 559 -21.01 -41.93 56.15
N ARG A 560 -19.69 -41.83 56.34
CA ARG A 560 -18.78 -42.99 56.35
C ARG A 560 -18.94 -43.91 57.59
N LYS A 561 -19.71 -43.49 58.60
CA LYS A 561 -19.95 -44.25 59.84
C LYS A 561 -21.09 -45.27 59.78
N TRP A 562 -21.79 -45.39 58.64
CA TRP A 562 -22.96 -46.29 58.50
C TRP A 562 -22.72 -47.53 57.63
N PHE A 563 -21.53 -47.68 57.01
CA PHE A 563 -21.32 -48.62 55.90
C PHE A 563 -20.19 -49.66 56.07
N THR A 564 -19.62 -49.82 57.26
CA THR A 564 -18.61 -50.87 57.53
C THR A 564 -18.85 -51.57 58.86
N GLY A 565 -19.24 -52.85 58.80
CA GLY A 565 -19.12 -53.80 59.91
C GLY A 565 -17.65 -54.25 60.12
N PRO A 566 -17.35 -55.03 61.18
CA PRO A 566 -16.00 -55.03 61.77
C PRO A 566 -15.14 -56.31 61.52
N ALA A 567 -13.83 -56.11 61.74
CA ALA A 567 -12.84 -57.08 62.28
C ALA A 567 -12.29 -58.20 61.35
N PRO A 568 -11.08 -58.74 61.64
CA PRO A 568 -9.87 -58.09 62.20
C PRO A 568 -8.52 -58.57 61.57
N SER A 569 -7.40 -58.06 62.11
CA SER A 569 -6.01 -58.60 62.05
C SER A 569 -5.28 -58.57 60.67
N GLU A 570 -3.95 -58.46 60.58
CA GLU A 570 -2.89 -58.51 61.61
C GLU A 570 -1.67 -57.59 61.32
N GLU A 571 -0.66 -57.68 62.20
CA GLU A 571 0.66 -57.02 62.30
C GLU A 571 1.60 -57.13 61.06
N GLU A 572 2.77 -56.48 60.93
CA GLU A 572 3.26 -55.13 61.31
C GLU A 572 4.50 -54.81 60.41
N LYS A 573 5.55 -54.11 60.88
CA LYS A 573 6.72 -53.60 60.10
C LYS A 573 8.04 -54.28 60.60
N PRO A 574 9.31 -53.91 60.24
CA PRO A 574 9.82 -52.74 59.49
C PRO A 574 11.12 -52.89 58.62
N SER A 575 11.64 -51.75 58.12
CA SER A 575 13.10 -51.40 58.06
C SER A 575 13.99 -52.02 56.94
N VAL A 576 15.00 -51.36 56.31
CA VAL A 576 15.47 -49.93 56.22
C VAL A 576 16.29 -49.69 54.91
N ARG A 577 16.64 -48.42 54.63
CA ARG A 577 17.42 -47.85 53.48
C ARG A 577 18.96 -48.11 53.62
N PRO A 578 19.88 -47.39 52.93
CA PRO A 578 20.28 -47.45 51.50
C PRO A 578 21.82 -47.51 51.27
N ALA A 579 22.32 -47.56 50.01
CA ALA A 579 23.67 -47.08 49.66
C ALA A 579 23.86 -46.70 48.17
N ARG A 580 24.93 -45.94 47.86
CA ARG A 580 25.38 -45.50 46.50
C ARG A 580 26.77 -46.10 46.19
N ARG A 581 27.11 -46.35 44.90
CA ARG A 581 28.19 -45.63 44.15
C ARG A 581 28.59 -46.22 42.76
N ARG A 582 28.84 -45.29 41.84
CA ARG A 582 29.74 -45.25 40.64
C ARG A 582 30.52 -46.51 40.19
N GLY A 583 30.29 -46.93 38.93
CA GLY A 583 31.22 -46.69 37.79
C GLY A 583 32.36 -47.67 37.47
N GLY A 584 32.44 -48.12 36.20
CA GLY A 584 33.52 -48.96 35.63
C GLY A 584 33.51 -48.97 34.08
N GLN A 585 34.52 -49.53 33.39
CA GLN A 585 34.76 -49.31 31.93
C GLN A 585 34.90 -50.58 31.06
N ARG A 586 34.32 -50.49 29.84
CA ARG A 586 34.74 -50.98 28.49
C ARG A 586 35.32 -52.41 28.22
N ARG A 587 34.82 -52.98 27.09
CA ARG A 587 35.44 -53.94 26.11
C ARG A 587 35.54 -55.42 26.56
N PRO A 588 35.79 -56.43 25.66
CA PRO A 588 36.14 -56.37 24.21
C PRO A 588 35.33 -57.28 23.22
N ASN A 589 35.48 -57.01 21.89
CA ASN A 589 35.70 -57.89 20.69
C ASN A 589 35.18 -59.38 20.61
N ARG A 590 34.91 -60.05 19.47
CA ARG A 590 35.12 -59.78 18.00
C ARG A 590 34.39 -60.81 17.07
N SER A 591 34.17 -60.44 15.79
CA SER A 591 34.12 -61.32 14.57
C SER A 591 32.81 -62.11 14.26
N ARG A 592 32.52 -62.57 13.01
CA ARG A 592 33.32 -62.63 11.75
C ARG A 592 32.49 -62.73 10.43
N THR A 593 33.10 -62.31 9.29
CA THR A 593 32.84 -62.67 7.85
C THR A 593 31.55 -62.17 7.15
N GLY A 594 31.50 -61.90 5.83
CA GLY A 594 32.59 -61.60 4.86
C GLY A 594 32.28 -61.73 3.34
N HIS A 595 32.87 -60.83 2.52
CA HIS A 595 33.03 -60.78 1.03
C HIS A 595 31.79 -60.44 0.14
N ARG A 596 31.82 -59.63 -0.96
CA ARG A 596 32.77 -59.19 -2.06
C ARG A 596 33.01 -60.23 -3.18
N PRO A 597 33.33 -59.88 -4.47
CA PRO A 597 34.02 -58.68 -5.08
C PRO A 597 33.09 -57.71 -5.89
N THR A 598 33.40 -56.45 -6.33
CA THR A 598 34.41 -55.78 -7.23
C THR A 598 34.25 -56.10 -8.74
N GLN A 599 34.41 -55.19 -9.73
CA GLN A 599 35.45 -54.12 -9.92
C GLN A 599 35.02 -52.93 -10.85
N SER A 600 35.94 -51.98 -11.11
CA SER A 600 35.95 -50.81 -12.04
C SER A 600 35.77 -51.14 -13.55
N GLY A 601 35.52 -50.24 -14.51
CA GLY A 601 35.53 -48.75 -14.63
C GLY A 601 34.79 -48.30 -15.93
N GLU A 602 34.99 -47.16 -16.63
CA GLU A 602 35.82 -45.94 -16.43
C GLU A 602 35.33 -44.75 -17.37
N SER A 603 36.22 -43.96 -18.01
CA SER A 603 36.00 -42.80 -18.94
C SER A 603 35.32 -43.14 -20.31
N ASN A 604 34.75 -42.23 -21.14
CA ASN A 604 35.33 -41.01 -21.76
C ASN A 604 34.29 -40.11 -22.54
N GLU A 605 34.71 -38.97 -23.11
CA GLU A 605 33.96 -38.00 -23.95
C GLU A 605 33.68 -38.43 -25.42
N GLY A 606 32.80 -37.71 -26.18
CA GLY A 606 32.86 -37.75 -27.67
C GLY A 606 31.67 -37.32 -28.56
N LYS A 607 31.43 -36.01 -28.71
CA LYS A 607 30.93 -35.25 -29.92
C LYS A 607 30.11 -35.92 -31.08
N ALA A 608 28.92 -35.34 -31.31
CA ALA A 608 28.49 -34.59 -32.53
C ALA A 608 27.87 -35.24 -33.82
N SER A 609 26.77 -34.58 -34.25
CA SER A 609 26.40 -34.19 -35.64
C SER A 609 25.66 -35.12 -36.63
N ALA A 610 24.94 -34.42 -37.53
CA ALA A 610 24.52 -34.74 -38.90
C ALA A 610 23.04 -35.13 -39.18
N ASP A 611 22.42 -34.26 -39.98
CA ASP A 611 21.09 -34.32 -40.62
C ASP A 611 20.78 -35.56 -41.45
N ASN A 612 19.47 -35.85 -41.64
CA ASN A 612 18.94 -35.81 -43.02
C ASN A 612 17.42 -35.53 -43.13
N ARG A 613 17.03 -35.13 -44.35
CA ARG A 613 15.74 -34.56 -44.79
C ARG A 613 14.61 -35.59 -44.92
N GLY A 614 13.37 -35.11 -44.80
CA GLY A 614 12.17 -35.80 -45.29
C GLY A 614 10.99 -34.83 -45.49
N SER A 615 10.58 -34.59 -46.74
CA SER A 615 9.55 -33.59 -47.09
C SER A 615 8.21 -34.23 -47.48
N ARG A 616 7.09 -33.53 -47.20
CA ARG A 616 5.86 -33.55 -48.03
C ARG A 616 4.80 -32.54 -47.60
N SER A 617 4.51 -31.62 -48.50
CA SER A 617 3.17 -31.09 -48.78
C SER A 617 2.87 -31.43 -50.26
N PRO A 618 1.72 -31.08 -50.86
CA PRO A 618 0.47 -30.57 -50.28
C PRO A 618 -0.76 -31.42 -50.68
N ARG A 619 -1.95 -31.05 -50.19
CA ARG A 619 -3.14 -31.00 -51.08
C ARG A 619 -4.26 -30.12 -50.52
N SER A 620 -4.61 -29.08 -51.27
CA SER A 620 -5.93 -28.49 -51.25
C SER A 620 -6.91 -29.39 -51.99
N ASN A 621 -8.22 -29.26 -51.70
CA ASN A 621 -9.19 -29.28 -52.79
C ASN A 621 -10.40 -28.40 -52.45
N THR A 622 -10.74 -27.51 -53.39
CA THR A 622 -11.87 -26.58 -53.33
C THR A 622 -13.15 -27.27 -53.83
N ARG A 623 -14.34 -26.82 -53.39
CA ARG A 623 -15.66 -26.75 -54.10
C ARG A 623 -16.84 -26.90 -53.11
N GLN A 624 -18.07 -26.38 -53.35
CA GLN A 624 -18.59 -25.27 -54.17
C GLN A 624 -20.10 -25.10 -53.86
N GLY A 625 -20.72 -23.95 -54.19
CA GLY A 625 -22.18 -23.74 -54.13
C GLY A 625 -22.65 -23.08 -52.81
N GLN A 626 -23.35 -21.94 -52.84
CA GLN A 626 -24.74 -21.71 -53.28
C GLN A 626 -25.76 -22.24 -52.26
N SER A 627 -26.32 -21.42 -51.36
CA SER A 627 -27.30 -20.32 -51.58
C SER A 627 -28.75 -20.77 -51.82
N ASN A 628 -29.61 -20.67 -50.80
CA ASN A 628 -30.80 -19.82 -50.91
C ASN A 628 -31.57 -19.57 -49.59
N ASN A 629 -32.52 -18.64 -49.68
CA ASN A 629 -33.70 -18.39 -48.84
C ASN A 629 -34.28 -19.64 -48.13
N SER A 630 -34.96 -19.53 -46.97
CA SER A 630 -36.21 -18.76 -46.88
C SER A 630 -36.68 -18.35 -45.48
N ARG A 631 -37.39 -17.22 -45.42
CA ARG A 631 -38.34 -16.82 -44.35
C ARG A 631 -39.77 -17.22 -44.74
N PRO A 632 -40.60 -17.62 -43.77
CA PRO A 632 -41.92 -16.97 -43.55
C PRO A 632 -41.91 -16.19 -42.20
N GLN A 633 -42.48 -15.00 -42.04
CA GLN A 633 -43.92 -14.65 -41.93
C GLN A 633 -44.62 -15.30 -40.71
N ARG A 634 -45.02 -14.50 -39.70
CA ARG A 634 -46.38 -13.91 -39.46
C ARG A 634 -47.41 -14.95 -38.94
N SER A 635 -48.32 -14.68 -37.99
CA SER A 635 -48.68 -13.46 -37.21
C SER A 635 -49.71 -13.77 -36.10
N ARG A 636 -50.16 -12.75 -35.34
CA ARG A 636 -51.26 -12.73 -34.33
C ARG A 636 -50.90 -13.35 -32.95
N GLY A 637 -51.51 -12.94 -31.83
CA GLY A 637 -52.40 -11.78 -31.62
C GLY A 637 -53.23 -11.85 -30.31
N GLY A 638 -53.57 -10.68 -29.73
CA GLY A 638 -54.24 -10.54 -28.41
C GLY A 638 -53.25 -10.12 -27.30
N GLY A 639 -53.57 -9.30 -26.30
CA GLY A 639 -54.86 -8.71 -25.87
C GLY A 639 -55.38 -9.37 -24.57
N ARG A 640 -55.93 -8.67 -23.56
CA ARG A 640 -56.30 -7.24 -23.42
C ARG A 640 -56.64 -6.93 -21.94
N SER A 641 -56.40 -5.68 -21.48
CA SER A 641 -57.00 -5.00 -20.27
C SER A 641 -56.81 -5.59 -18.86
N GLY A 642 -56.81 -4.80 -17.76
CA GLY A 642 -56.77 -3.33 -17.63
C GLY A 642 -57.39 -2.75 -16.34
N SER A 643 -57.08 -1.47 -16.01
CA SER A 643 -57.62 -0.63 -14.91
C SER A 643 -57.33 -1.07 -13.45
N GLY A 644 -57.25 -0.21 -12.43
CA GLY A 644 -57.29 1.27 -12.27
C GLY A 644 -56.63 1.65 -10.91
N ARG A 645 -56.70 2.86 -10.31
CA ARG A 645 -57.47 4.10 -10.53
C ARG A 645 -56.86 5.24 -9.66
N SER A 646 -56.83 6.50 -10.12
CA SER A 646 -56.37 7.68 -9.33
C SER A 646 -57.51 8.30 -8.47
N PRO A 647 -57.28 9.34 -7.61
CA PRO A 647 -57.31 10.74 -8.10
C PRO A 647 -56.55 11.87 -7.32
N SER A 648 -56.04 12.85 -8.10
CA SER A 648 -56.06 14.33 -7.93
C SER A 648 -55.53 15.10 -6.69
N GLY A 649 -54.68 16.13 -6.95
CA GLY A 649 -54.63 17.40 -6.19
C GLY A 649 -53.25 18.12 -6.15
N ARG A 650 -53.07 19.45 -6.37
CA ARG A 650 -53.40 20.37 -7.50
C ARG A 650 -52.64 21.72 -7.32
N GLY A 651 -51.97 22.25 -8.35
CA GLY A 651 -51.32 23.60 -8.40
C GLY A 651 -50.18 23.62 -9.46
N GLN A 652 -50.24 24.40 -10.55
CA GLN A 652 -49.89 25.83 -10.73
C GLN A 652 -48.37 26.12 -10.57
N SER A 653 -47.68 26.83 -11.49
CA SER A 653 -48.09 27.50 -12.76
C SER A 653 -46.91 27.70 -13.75
N ASP A 654 -47.20 28.22 -14.95
CA ASP A 654 -46.35 28.21 -16.16
C ASP A 654 -45.17 29.22 -16.24
N PRO A 655 -44.18 28.98 -17.12
CA PRO A 655 -43.26 29.99 -17.68
C PRO A 655 -43.77 30.56 -19.03
N ALA A 656 -43.47 31.83 -19.34
CA ALA A 656 -43.86 32.44 -20.63
C ALA A 656 -42.98 33.64 -21.07
N ASN A 657 -42.97 33.90 -22.40
CA ASN A 657 -42.59 35.14 -23.10
C ASN A 657 -41.08 35.56 -23.14
N ARG A 658 -40.54 36.20 -24.21
CA ARG A 658 -41.15 36.59 -25.50
C ARG A 658 -40.16 36.85 -26.68
N GLU A 659 -40.76 36.82 -27.88
CA GLU A 659 -40.52 37.56 -29.15
C GLU A 659 -39.76 38.92 -29.08
N SER A 660 -39.23 39.54 -30.15
CA SER A 660 -38.79 39.18 -31.53
C SER A 660 -38.28 40.45 -32.27
N GLN A 661 -37.73 40.32 -33.50
CA GLN A 661 -37.54 41.40 -34.52
C GLN A 661 -36.46 42.47 -34.23
N ARG A 662 -35.72 43.08 -35.18
CA ARG A 662 -35.69 43.14 -36.68
C ARG A 662 -34.22 43.50 -37.12
N SER A 663 -33.75 43.66 -38.37
CA SER A 663 -34.25 43.63 -39.77
C SER A 663 -33.06 43.61 -40.78
N SER A 664 -33.35 43.58 -42.10
CA SER A 664 -32.49 43.93 -43.27
C SER A 664 -31.26 43.05 -43.64
N ASP A 665 -30.94 42.81 -44.92
CA ASP A 665 -31.77 42.71 -46.16
C ASP A 665 -31.00 41.94 -47.28
N ARG A 666 -31.70 41.45 -48.32
CA ARG A 666 -31.25 41.12 -49.72
C ARG A 666 -29.98 40.26 -49.95
N SER A 667 -30.08 39.00 -50.45
CA SER A 667 -30.23 38.56 -51.87
C SER A 667 -28.93 38.58 -52.70
N SER A 668 -28.59 37.65 -53.62
CA SER A 668 -29.28 36.46 -54.20
C SER A 668 -28.27 35.51 -54.91
N GLN A 669 -28.72 34.34 -55.38
CA GLN A 669 -27.95 33.40 -56.22
C GLN A 669 -27.76 33.88 -57.67
N SER A 670 -26.70 33.41 -58.36
CA SER A 670 -26.78 32.84 -59.72
C SER A 670 -25.46 32.15 -60.14
N GLN A 671 -25.50 31.37 -61.23
CA GLN A 671 -24.36 30.68 -61.86
C GLN A 671 -23.81 31.50 -63.05
N SER A 672 -22.54 31.32 -63.47
CA SER A 672 -22.17 30.81 -64.81
C SER A 672 -20.73 31.11 -65.32
N SER A 673 -20.14 30.10 -65.98
CA SER A 673 -19.33 30.14 -67.23
C SER A 673 -17.94 30.83 -67.37
N ARG A 674 -16.97 30.00 -67.82
CA ARG A 674 -15.91 30.24 -68.86
C ARG A 674 -14.66 31.10 -68.50
N PRO A 675 -13.55 31.06 -69.30
CA PRO A 675 -13.30 30.30 -70.55
C PRO A 675 -12.01 29.42 -70.62
N ASP A 676 -11.97 28.58 -71.67
CA ASP A 676 -10.85 28.05 -72.49
C ASP A 676 -9.41 27.86 -71.95
N GLN A 677 -8.91 26.64 -72.14
CA GLN A 677 -7.89 26.39 -73.17
C GLN A 677 -8.37 25.27 -74.11
N GLY A 678 -8.18 25.45 -75.42
CA GLY A 678 -8.41 24.42 -76.43
C GLY A 678 -7.11 23.70 -76.82
N GLY A 679 -7.23 22.61 -77.54
CA GLY A 679 -6.11 21.94 -78.20
C GLY A 679 -6.53 21.37 -79.55
N ASP A 680 -5.57 20.89 -80.35
CA ASP A 680 -5.84 19.98 -81.46
C ASP A 680 -4.58 19.19 -81.87
N GLN A 681 -4.81 18.14 -82.66
CA GLN A 681 -3.91 17.47 -83.62
C GLN A 681 -2.85 16.44 -83.17
N ASN A 682 -3.35 15.22 -82.93
CA ASN A 682 -3.28 14.06 -83.86
C ASN A 682 -1.94 13.28 -84.10
N GLN A 683 -2.15 12.04 -84.55
CA GLN A 683 -1.28 11.03 -85.18
C GLN A 683 -0.41 10.09 -84.31
N THR A 684 -0.74 8.81 -84.48
CA THR A 684 0.07 7.62 -84.19
C THR A 684 1.22 7.45 -85.18
N GLN A 685 2.37 6.91 -84.74
CA GLN A 685 2.93 5.70 -85.35
C GLN A 685 3.97 4.99 -84.48
N SER A 686 4.16 3.71 -84.82
CA SER A 686 5.06 2.71 -84.23
C SER A 686 6.54 2.99 -84.43
N GLN A 687 7.36 2.60 -83.45
CA GLN A 687 8.16 1.36 -83.51
C GLN A 687 8.46 0.83 -82.10
#